data_AF-A0A2R6MGL0-F1
#
_entry.id   AF-A0A2R6MGL0-F1
#
_cell.length_a   1.000
_cell.length_b   1.000
_cell.length_c   1.000
_cell.angle_alpha   90.00
_cell.angle_beta   90.00
_cell.angle_gamma   90.00
#
_symmetry.space_group_name_H-M   'P 1'
#
loop_
_entity.id
_entity.type
_entity.pdbx_description
1 polymer ?
#
loop_
_entity_poly.entity_id
_entity_poly.type
_entity_poly.pdbx_seq_one_letter_code
_entity_poly.pdbx_strand_id
1 'polypeptide(L)'
;MARAENAEIIDRFEEFYRSYYRNEIGELAQKYPNEQKSLYVDWNDLYRFDPDIADDFIAQPQQMREYAEEALRLYDLPIDVKLGSAHVRVRSLSEKTGIRDIRADHVGNLVSVQGIVRKATDVRPKMQQAAFECQRCGTMTRIPQSDGDFQEPHECQGCERQGPFQINFDQSEFVDSQKIRVQESPEGLRGGETPQAIDVNIEDDMTGHVTAGDHVTVSGILRLEQQGNQQEKSAIFDFYMDGMSVAIEDEQFEEMDITEEDKKQIIELSNEPDIYEQMVASMAPSIYGYEKQKQAIILQLFSGVRKNLPDGSRIRGDLHILLIGDPGTGKCLKGDSKITLADGREREIRSLVEERLDDPTPIDDGVYDETDIPLPSMDTDGRITERRATRVWKREAPDRMYRVRTASGKEVEVTPSHPLFVGSDGRIEAVEAADLREGAFIATPRSLSTRADDTLAVDYRASRANNAIRLDLPDAWTPWLARFIGYVVAEGHVRVTDDHSADVRVTNADAEILTDVADTFDRLGLNYTTEDGREEHSASIVRSSSSELASFLEGVEPAILERSADQRVPDDILGASADIQRAFLRAYVDAETHVSADQRELSVASMSRELLEGVESLLLSVGVSASITPRENGSYRLRIGGDDFD
;
A
#
# COMPACT_ATOMS: atom_id res chain seq x y z
N MET A 1 -34.73 56.74 -4.96
CA MET A 1 -33.42 56.75 -4.28
C MET A 1 -32.47 55.82 -5.01
N ALA A 2 -32.79 54.53 -5.22
CA ALA A 2 -31.98 53.58 -5.98
C ALA A 2 -31.44 54.03 -7.36
N ARG A 3 -32.19 54.78 -8.19
CA ARG A 3 -31.66 55.25 -9.50
C ARG A 3 -30.58 56.33 -9.42
N ALA A 4 -30.51 57.08 -8.31
CA ALA A 4 -29.51 58.12 -8.13
C ALA A 4 -28.20 57.55 -7.58
N GLU A 5 -28.29 56.62 -6.62
CA GLU A 5 -27.15 55.87 -6.06
C GLU A 5 -26.44 55.05 -7.15
N ASN A 6 -27.18 54.40 -8.06
CA ASN A 6 -26.57 53.66 -9.17
C ASN A 6 -25.75 54.54 -10.12
N ALA A 7 -26.19 55.78 -10.37
CA ALA A 7 -25.47 56.71 -11.23
C ALA A 7 -24.17 57.20 -10.58
N GLU A 8 -24.20 57.43 -9.26
CA GLU A 8 -23.03 57.82 -8.49
C GLU A 8 -21.93 56.75 -8.53
N ILE A 9 -22.28 55.47 -8.38
CA ILE A 9 -21.30 54.37 -8.47
C ILE A 9 -20.69 54.27 -9.87
N ILE A 10 -21.51 54.39 -10.93
CA ILE A 10 -21.03 54.38 -12.32
C ILE A 10 -20.05 55.55 -12.57
N ASP A 11 -20.39 56.76 -12.12
CA ASP A 11 -19.54 57.94 -12.24
C ASP A 11 -18.20 57.75 -11.51
N ARG A 12 -18.21 57.07 -10.36
CA ARG A 12 -16.98 56.74 -9.60
C ARG A 12 -16.10 55.71 -10.31
N PHE A 13 -16.68 54.69 -10.95
CA PHE A 13 -15.92 53.78 -11.81
C PHE A 13 -15.32 54.50 -13.01
N GLU A 14 -16.02 55.47 -13.60
CA GLU A 14 -15.47 56.30 -14.68
C GLU A 14 -14.26 57.12 -14.20
N GLU A 15 -14.33 57.73 -13.02
CA GLU A 15 -13.20 58.44 -12.41
C GLU A 15 -12.02 57.52 -12.10
N PHE A 16 -12.29 56.33 -11.59
CA PHE A 16 -11.29 55.28 -11.36
C PHE A 16 -10.55 54.92 -12.64
N TYR A 17 -11.28 54.66 -13.74
CA TYR A 17 -10.72 54.36 -15.04
C TYR A 17 -9.84 55.48 -15.59
N ARG A 18 -10.27 56.74 -15.46
CA ARG A 18 -9.48 57.90 -15.90
C ARG A 18 -8.17 58.03 -15.12
N SER A 19 -8.19 57.65 -13.85
CA SER A 19 -7.06 57.82 -12.92
C SER A 19 -6.02 56.70 -13.06
N TYR A 20 -6.47 55.44 -13.20
CA TYR A 20 -5.59 54.27 -13.13
C TYR A 20 -5.47 53.49 -14.45
N TYR A 21 -6.51 53.43 -15.28
CA TYR A 21 -6.61 52.48 -16.41
C TYR A 21 -6.78 53.12 -17.79
N ARG A 22 -6.46 54.42 -17.93
CA ARG A 22 -6.68 55.17 -19.17
C ARG A 22 -5.95 54.57 -20.37
N ASN A 23 -4.74 54.08 -20.17
CA ASN A 23 -3.92 53.52 -21.26
C ASN A 23 -4.43 52.15 -21.68
N GLU A 24 -4.74 51.31 -20.70
CA GLU A 24 -5.25 49.94 -20.83
C GLU A 24 -6.61 49.93 -21.54
N ILE A 25 -7.48 50.88 -21.21
CA ILE A 25 -8.75 51.09 -21.92
C ILE A 25 -8.51 51.53 -23.37
N GLY A 26 -7.50 52.36 -23.61
CA GLY A 26 -7.10 52.75 -24.96
C GLY A 26 -6.57 51.56 -25.79
N GLU A 27 -5.82 50.66 -25.17
CA GLU A 27 -5.36 49.41 -25.80
C GLU A 27 -6.51 48.44 -26.07
N LEU A 28 -7.41 48.26 -25.10
CA LEU A 28 -8.63 47.48 -25.26
C LEU A 28 -9.44 48.01 -26.44
N ALA A 29 -9.66 49.32 -26.54
CA ALA A 29 -10.41 49.93 -27.64
C ALA A 29 -9.79 49.68 -29.04
N GLN A 30 -8.46 49.51 -29.13
CA GLN A 30 -7.79 49.19 -30.39
C GLN A 30 -7.92 47.72 -30.80
N LYS A 31 -7.96 46.81 -29.81
CA LYS A 31 -7.98 45.35 -30.00
C LYS A 31 -9.40 44.76 -29.99
N TYR A 32 -10.38 45.53 -29.54
CA TYR A 32 -11.77 45.09 -29.39
C TYR A 32 -12.46 44.91 -30.75
N PRO A 33 -13.32 43.88 -30.92
CA PRO A 33 -13.59 42.76 -30.00
C PRO A 33 -12.76 41.50 -30.30
N ASN A 34 -11.91 41.52 -31.34
CA ASN A 34 -11.33 40.30 -31.91
C ASN A 34 -10.13 39.76 -31.13
N GLU A 35 -9.27 40.66 -30.63
CA GLU A 35 -8.05 40.28 -29.91
C GLU A 35 -8.19 40.41 -28.40
N GLN A 36 -9.09 41.28 -27.91
CA GLN A 36 -9.32 41.49 -26.49
C GLN A 36 -10.74 41.97 -26.23
N LYS A 37 -11.43 41.36 -25.25
CA LYS A 37 -12.77 41.76 -24.80
C LYS A 37 -12.83 42.23 -23.35
N SER A 38 -11.84 41.86 -22.53
CA SER A 38 -11.83 42.21 -21.11
C SER A 38 -10.82 43.29 -20.74
N LEU A 39 -11.24 44.17 -19.82
CA LEU A 39 -10.37 45.01 -19.01
C LEU A 39 -10.05 44.29 -17.69
N TYR A 40 -8.76 44.06 -17.42
CA TYR A 40 -8.31 43.47 -16.16
C TYR A 40 -7.96 44.58 -15.16
N VAL A 41 -8.65 44.58 -14.02
CA VAL A 41 -8.46 45.55 -12.94
C VAL A 41 -7.78 44.85 -11.76
N ASP A 42 -6.69 45.42 -11.25
CA ASP A 42 -6.06 44.94 -10.02
C ASP A 42 -6.87 45.41 -8.80
N TRP A 43 -7.15 44.47 -7.91
CA TRP A 43 -7.87 44.72 -6.67
C TRP A 43 -7.23 45.82 -5.81
N ASN A 44 -5.89 45.87 -5.75
CA ASN A 44 -5.19 46.85 -4.92
C ASN A 44 -5.39 48.27 -5.42
N ASP A 45 -5.56 48.47 -6.72
CA ASP A 45 -5.84 49.79 -7.29
C ASP A 45 -7.27 50.22 -6.93
N LEU A 46 -8.24 49.30 -7.03
CA LEU A 46 -9.62 49.57 -6.65
C LEU A 46 -9.71 49.94 -5.15
N TYR A 47 -9.06 49.15 -4.29
CA TYR A 47 -9.02 49.40 -2.85
C TYR A 47 -8.31 50.72 -2.49
N ARG A 48 -7.23 51.08 -3.19
CA ARG A 48 -6.54 52.36 -2.99
C ARG A 48 -7.35 53.56 -3.46
N PHE A 49 -8.13 53.40 -4.51
CA PHE A 49 -9.01 54.45 -5.02
C PHE A 49 -10.20 54.67 -4.09
N ASP A 50 -10.91 53.58 -3.76
CA ASP A 50 -12.03 53.61 -2.84
C ASP A 50 -12.24 52.27 -2.13
N PRO A 51 -11.93 52.18 -0.82
CA PRO A 51 -12.19 51.00 -0.01
C PRO A 51 -13.66 50.60 0.03
N ASP A 52 -14.60 51.55 -0.01
CA ASP A 52 -16.03 51.25 0.11
C ASP A 52 -16.53 50.51 -1.15
N ILE A 53 -16.17 51.00 -2.34
CA ILE A 53 -16.47 50.32 -3.62
C ILE A 53 -15.80 48.94 -3.68
N ALA A 54 -14.57 48.83 -3.17
CA ALA A 54 -13.88 47.55 -3.10
C ALA A 54 -14.70 46.57 -2.26
N ASP A 55 -14.98 46.89 -1.00
CA ASP A 55 -15.76 46.02 -0.10
C ASP A 55 -17.14 45.64 -0.69
N ASP A 56 -17.83 46.59 -1.34
CA ASP A 56 -19.07 46.33 -2.06
C ASP A 56 -18.89 45.38 -3.24
N PHE A 57 -17.74 45.42 -3.93
CA PHE A 57 -17.41 44.48 -5.02
C PHE A 57 -17.23 43.05 -4.51
N ILE A 58 -16.71 42.85 -3.29
CA ILE A 58 -16.64 41.52 -2.66
C ILE A 58 -18.03 41.03 -2.25
N ALA A 59 -18.85 41.90 -1.67
CA ALA A 59 -20.16 41.53 -1.14
C ALA A 59 -21.24 41.38 -2.23
N GLN A 60 -21.15 42.18 -3.30
CA GLN A 60 -22.13 42.23 -4.40
C GLN A 60 -21.45 42.19 -5.79
N PRO A 61 -20.64 41.17 -6.09
CA PRO A 61 -19.77 41.13 -7.28
C PRO A 61 -20.52 41.23 -8.60
N GLN A 62 -21.69 40.61 -8.72
CA GLN A 62 -22.46 40.61 -9.95
C GLN A 62 -22.97 42.02 -10.29
N GLN A 63 -23.54 42.72 -9.30
CA GLN A 63 -24.07 44.07 -9.44
C GLN A 63 -22.94 45.09 -9.68
N MET A 64 -21.83 44.98 -8.93
CA MET A 64 -20.70 45.87 -9.09
C MET A 64 -19.99 45.68 -10.44
N ARG A 65 -19.90 44.45 -10.95
CA ARG A 65 -19.44 44.20 -12.32
C ARG A 65 -20.33 44.86 -13.36
N GLU A 66 -21.65 44.79 -13.22
CA GLU A 66 -22.58 45.47 -14.14
C GLU A 66 -22.38 46.98 -14.16
N TYR A 67 -22.16 47.62 -13.00
CA TYR A 67 -21.85 49.05 -12.93
C TYR A 67 -20.48 49.38 -13.54
N ALA A 68 -19.48 48.55 -13.27
CA ALA A 68 -18.15 48.72 -13.83
C ALA A 68 -18.14 48.58 -15.37
N GLU A 69 -18.88 47.63 -15.92
CA GLU A 69 -19.05 47.44 -17.37
C GLU A 69 -19.87 48.58 -17.99
N GLU A 70 -20.93 49.06 -17.34
CA GLU A 70 -21.70 50.21 -17.82
C GLU A 70 -20.87 51.50 -17.84
N ALA A 71 -20.04 51.73 -16.81
CA ALA A 71 -19.09 52.83 -16.81
C ALA A 71 -18.08 52.72 -17.97
N LEU A 72 -17.62 51.52 -18.30
CA LEU A 72 -16.73 51.28 -19.44
C LEU A 72 -17.42 51.54 -20.79
N ARG A 73 -18.73 51.27 -20.90
CA ARG A 73 -19.53 51.58 -22.11
C ARG A 73 -19.71 53.09 -22.31
N LEU A 74 -19.83 53.85 -21.23
CA LEU A 74 -20.02 55.30 -21.26
C LEU A 74 -18.71 56.09 -21.36
N TYR A 75 -17.57 55.42 -21.18
CA TYR A 75 -16.25 56.04 -21.18
C TYR A 75 -15.93 56.72 -22.53
N ASP A 76 -15.53 58.00 -22.47
CA ASP A 76 -15.23 58.80 -23.66
C ASP A 76 -13.88 58.39 -24.28
N LEU A 77 -13.95 57.70 -25.43
CA LEU A 77 -12.79 57.21 -26.17
C LEU A 77 -12.40 58.16 -27.31
N PRO A 78 -11.09 58.37 -27.57
CA PRO A 78 -10.63 59.18 -28.70
C PRO A 78 -10.96 58.57 -30.08
N ILE A 79 -11.43 57.33 -30.12
CA ILE A 79 -11.70 56.53 -31.31
C ILE A 79 -13.17 56.13 -31.27
N ASP A 80 -13.86 56.11 -32.43
CA ASP A 80 -15.28 55.76 -32.55
C ASP A 80 -15.50 54.23 -32.44
N VAL A 81 -15.17 53.66 -31.27
CA VAL A 81 -15.37 52.26 -30.90
C VAL A 81 -16.25 52.19 -29.67
N LYS A 82 -17.33 51.40 -29.73
CA LYS A 82 -18.23 51.19 -28.59
C LYS A 82 -17.90 49.87 -27.90
N LEU A 83 -17.49 49.94 -26.64
CA LEU A 83 -17.18 48.79 -25.78
C LEU A 83 -18.45 48.13 -25.21
N GLY A 84 -19.47 47.91 -26.04
CA GLY A 84 -20.80 47.47 -25.63
C GLY A 84 -20.85 46.11 -24.92
N SER A 85 -19.94 45.21 -25.25
CA SER A 85 -19.85 43.85 -24.70
C SER A 85 -18.48 43.59 -24.08
N ALA A 86 -17.78 44.64 -23.64
CA ALA A 86 -16.53 44.49 -22.92
C ALA A 86 -16.79 44.06 -21.48
N HIS A 87 -15.94 43.17 -20.96
CA HIS A 87 -16.03 42.68 -19.60
C HIS A 87 -15.04 43.37 -18.67
N VAL A 88 -15.41 43.56 -17.41
CA VAL A 88 -14.49 44.01 -16.36
C VAL A 88 -14.18 42.83 -15.44
N ARG A 89 -12.89 42.48 -15.36
CA ARG A 89 -12.41 41.32 -14.61
C ARG A 89 -11.44 41.76 -13.52
N VAL A 90 -11.83 41.59 -12.26
CA VAL A 90 -11.00 41.93 -11.11
C VAL A 90 -10.06 40.76 -10.78
N ARG A 91 -8.75 41.03 -10.72
CA ARG A 91 -7.70 40.06 -10.37
C ARG A 91 -6.97 40.45 -9.09
N SER A 92 -6.11 39.56 -8.59
CA SER A 92 -5.21 39.81 -7.47
C SER A 92 -5.91 40.18 -6.14
N LEU A 93 -7.02 39.51 -5.81
CA LEU A 93 -7.70 39.72 -4.53
C LEU A 93 -6.71 39.54 -3.37
N SER A 94 -6.83 40.39 -2.35
CA SER A 94 -5.89 40.44 -1.23
C SER A 94 -5.90 39.17 -0.38
N GLU A 95 -7.06 38.51 -0.29
CA GLU A 95 -7.24 37.24 0.43
C GLU A 95 -7.44 36.09 -0.55
N LYS A 96 -6.66 35.02 -0.36
CA LYS A 96 -6.84 33.74 -1.05
C LYS A 96 -7.46 32.75 -0.07
N THR A 97 -8.57 32.13 -0.47
CA THR A 97 -9.27 31.12 0.32
C THR A 97 -8.85 29.73 -0.18
N GLY A 98 -8.37 28.88 0.73
CA GLY A 98 -8.12 27.47 0.41
C GLY A 98 -9.42 26.77 0.00
N ILE A 99 -9.37 25.88 -0.99
CA ILE A 99 -10.58 25.19 -1.49
C ILE A 99 -11.28 24.43 -0.35
N ARG A 100 -10.51 23.86 0.58
CA ARG A 100 -11.00 23.20 1.79
C ARG A 100 -11.59 24.13 2.85
N ASP A 101 -11.27 25.41 2.81
CA ASP A 101 -11.75 26.41 3.76
C ASP A 101 -13.04 27.10 3.30
N ILE A 102 -13.55 26.72 2.11
CA ILE A 102 -14.83 27.19 1.60
C ILE A 102 -15.97 26.75 2.55
N ARG A 103 -16.78 27.73 2.97
CA ARG A 103 -17.92 27.60 3.90
C ARG A 103 -19.13 28.37 3.39
N ALA A 104 -20.29 28.12 4.00
CA ALA A 104 -21.56 28.76 3.65
C ALA A 104 -21.52 30.31 3.68
N ASP A 105 -20.70 30.91 4.56
CA ASP A 105 -20.58 32.37 4.67
C ASP A 105 -19.94 33.02 3.42
N HIS A 106 -19.29 32.22 2.56
CA HIS A 106 -18.69 32.70 1.32
C HIS A 106 -19.68 32.71 0.14
N VAL A 107 -20.90 32.14 0.31
CA VAL A 107 -21.89 32.05 -0.77
C VAL A 107 -22.37 33.44 -1.18
N GLY A 108 -22.33 33.72 -2.48
CA GLY A 108 -22.72 35.01 -3.07
C GLY A 108 -21.61 36.06 -3.07
N ASN A 109 -20.53 35.85 -2.32
CA ASN A 109 -19.39 36.76 -2.28
C ASN A 109 -18.35 36.39 -3.36
N LEU A 110 -17.48 37.35 -3.67
CA LEU A 110 -16.31 37.13 -4.52
C LEU A 110 -15.20 36.44 -3.72
N VAL A 111 -14.74 35.28 -4.18
CA VAL A 111 -13.72 34.47 -3.51
C VAL A 111 -12.60 34.17 -4.50
N SER A 112 -11.35 34.19 -4.02
CA SER A 112 -10.18 33.75 -4.80
C SER A 112 -9.72 32.38 -4.33
N VAL A 113 -9.61 31.41 -5.25
CA VAL A 113 -9.11 30.06 -4.99
C VAL A 113 -7.90 29.78 -5.87
N GLN A 114 -6.89 29.10 -5.31
CA GLN A 114 -5.67 28.72 -6.02
C GLN A 114 -5.58 27.19 -6.11
N GLY A 115 -5.16 26.67 -7.25
CA GLY A 115 -4.93 25.24 -7.43
C GLY A 115 -4.60 24.83 -8.86
N ILE A 116 -4.58 23.52 -9.10
CA ILE A 116 -4.22 22.90 -10.37
C ILE A 116 -5.49 22.49 -11.11
N VAL A 117 -5.56 22.78 -12.41
CA VAL A 117 -6.69 22.38 -13.25
C VAL A 117 -6.61 20.88 -13.50
N ARG A 118 -7.45 20.10 -12.83
CA ARG A 118 -7.53 18.64 -13.00
C ARG A 118 -8.26 18.25 -14.28
N LYS A 119 -9.28 19.03 -14.65
CA LYS A 119 -10.12 18.77 -15.82
C LYS A 119 -10.61 20.10 -16.39
N ALA A 120 -10.55 20.23 -17.71
CA ALA A 120 -11.23 21.27 -18.46
C ALA A 120 -12.14 20.59 -19.49
N THR A 121 -13.41 20.99 -19.57
CA THR A 121 -14.30 20.50 -20.63
C THR A 121 -13.96 21.17 -21.97
N ASP A 122 -14.46 20.61 -23.07
CA ASP A 122 -14.51 21.34 -24.34
C ASP A 122 -15.35 22.62 -24.17
N VAL A 123 -15.00 23.65 -24.94
CA VAL A 123 -15.78 24.89 -25.03
C VAL A 123 -17.10 24.59 -25.74
N ARG A 124 -18.23 25.01 -25.16
CA ARG A 124 -19.57 24.79 -25.69
C ARG A 124 -20.39 26.08 -25.65
N PRO A 125 -21.28 26.33 -26.63
CA PRO A 125 -22.16 27.49 -26.60
C PRO A 125 -23.23 27.32 -25.52
N LYS A 126 -23.32 28.29 -24.60
CA LYS A 126 -24.37 28.45 -23.59
C LYS A 126 -25.28 29.60 -24.02
N MET A 127 -26.60 29.43 -23.89
CA MET A 127 -27.56 30.49 -24.20
C MET A 127 -27.60 31.49 -23.03
N GLN A 128 -27.35 32.78 -23.29
CA GLN A 128 -27.51 33.84 -22.29
C GLN A 128 -28.91 34.47 -22.35
N GLN A 129 -29.45 34.63 -23.56
CA GLN A 129 -30.77 35.22 -23.76
C GLN A 129 -31.54 34.43 -24.80
N ALA A 130 -32.62 33.77 -24.38
CA ALA A 130 -33.48 32.98 -25.25
C ALA A 130 -34.56 33.88 -25.86
N ALA A 131 -34.64 33.92 -27.19
CA ALA A 131 -35.70 34.61 -27.90
C ALA A 131 -36.83 33.63 -28.25
N PHE A 132 -38.00 33.83 -27.66
CA PHE A 132 -39.18 33.01 -27.87
C PHE A 132 -40.19 33.69 -28.78
N GLU A 133 -40.61 32.99 -29.83
CA GLU A 133 -41.68 33.40 -30.72
C GLU A 133 -43.01 32.78 -30.26
N CYS A 134 -43.99 33.63 -29.93
CA CYS A 134 -45.33 33.15 -29.63
C CYS A 134 -46.03 32.64 -30.89
N GLN A 135 -46.33 31.34 -30.95
CA GLN A 135 -46.95 30.70 -32.12
C GLN A 135 -48.40 31.15 -32.39
N ARG A 136 -49.00 31.94 -31.49
CA ARG A 136 -50.36 32.49 -31.66
C ARG A 136 -50.38 33.88 -32.29
N CYS A 137 -49.37 34.70 -32.05
CA CYS A 137 -49.39 36.12 -32.43
C CYS A 137 -48.07 36.63 -33.02
N GLY A 138 -47.03 35.80 -33.08
CA GLY A 138 -45.70 36.15 -33.61
C GLY A 138 -44.91 37.13 -32.75
N THR A 139 -45.38 37.49 -31.55
CA THR A 139 -44.62 38.39 -30.66
C THR A 139 -43.38 37.68 -30.13
N MET A 140 -42.23 38.34 -30.28
CA MET A 140 -40.95 37.90 -29.75
C MET A 140 -40.79 38.34 -28.30
N THR A 141 -40.48 37.40 -27.41
CA THR A 141 -40.17 37.66 -25.99
C THR A 141 -38.77 37.14 -25.69
N ARG A 142 -37.89 38.00 -25.16
CA ARG A 142 -36.52 37.64 -24.79
C ARG A 142 -36.46 37.38 -23.29
N ILE A 143 -36.01 36.19 -22.90
CA ILE A 143 -35.88 35.77 -21.50
C ILE A 143 -34.41 35.46 -21.20
N PRO A 144 -33.76 36.19 -20.28
CA PRO A 144 -32.44 35.86 -19.77
C PRO A 144 -32.41 34.44 -19.21
N GLN A 145 -31.38 33.69 -19.53
CA GLN A 145 -31.14 32.35 -19.04
C GLN A 145 -30.02 32.42 -18.00
N SER A 146 -30.27 31.86 -16.82
CA SER A 146 -29.29 31.72 -15.74
C SER A 146 -28.80 30.27 -15.62
N ASP A 147 -27.77 30.05 -14.81
CA ASP A 147 -27.34 28.70 -14.45
C ASP A 147 -28.45 27.92 -13.72
N GLY A 148 -28.91 26.83 -14.34
CA GLY A 148 -30.02 26.01 -13.85
C GLY A 148 -30.94 25.47 -14.95
N ASP A 149 -32.22 25.27 -14.62
CA ASP A 149 -33.24 24.81 -15.56
C ASP A 149 -33.54 25.89 -16.62
N PHE A 150 -33.76 25.45 -17.87
CA PHE A 150 -34.12 26.30 -18.99
C PHE A 150 -35.42 27.08 -18.72
N GLN A 151 -35.37 28.41 -18.85
CA GLN A 151 -36.47 29.30 -18.48
C GLN A 151 -37.30 29.71 -19.70
N GLU A 152 -38.59 29.39 -19.68
CA GLU A 152 -39.57 29.81 -20.69
C GLU A 152 -40.49 30.93 -20.18
N PRO A 153 -40.97 31.83 -21.05
CA PRO A 153 -41.94 32.83 -20.67
C PRO A 153 -43.25 32.19 -20.23
N HIS A 154 -43.78 32.59 -19.06
CA HIS A 154 -45.08 32.12 -18.59
C HIS A 154 -46.24 32.61 -19.47
N GLU A 155 -46.18 33.86 -19.93
CA GLU A 155 -47.21 34.49 -20.75
C GLU A 155 -46.58 35.34 -21.86
N CYS A 156 -47.27 35.41 -23.00
CA CYS A 156 -46.83 36.23 -24.12
C CYS A 156 -47.05 37.72 -23.84
N GLN A 157 -46.01 38.55 -24.00
CA GLN A 157 -46.12 40.02 -23.81
C GLN A 157 -47.04 40.71 -24.82
N GLY A 158 -47.35 40.07 -25.96
CA GLY A 158 -48.20 40.66 -27.00
C GLY A 158 -49.67 40.29 -26.91
N CYS A 159 -49.99 39.03 -26.58
CA CYS A 159 -51.37 38.55 -26.51
C CYS A 159 -51.84 38.12 -25.11
N GLU A 160 -50.99 38.29 -24.09
CA GLU A 160 -51.28 38.00 -22.67
C GLU A 160 -51.88 36.60 -22.46
N ARG A 161 -51.44 35.63 -23.27
CA ARG A 161 -51.87 34.23 -23.19
C ARG A 161 -50.66 33.34 -22.98
N GLN A 162 -50.88 32.29 -22.20
CA GLN A 162 -49.93 31.20 -22.03
C GLN A 162 -49.88 30.34 -23.30
N GLY A 163 -48.67 30.21 -23.88
CA GLY A 163 -48.20 29.19 -24.84
C GLY A 163 -49.03 28.86 -26.09
N PRO A 164 -48.46 28.17 -27.09
CA PRO A 164 -47.10 27.61 -27.12
C PRO A 164 -46.06 28.62 -27.65
N PHE A 165 -44.84 28.50 -27.14
CA PHE A 165 -43.67 29.29 -27.54
C PHE A 165 -42.68 28.41 -28.30
N GLN A 166 -42.00 28.99 -29.29
CA GLN A 166 -40.92 28.32 -30.01
C GLN A 166 -39.66 29.15 -29.90
N ILE A 167 -38.53 28.52 -29.59
CA ILE A 167 -37.24 29.20 -29.53
C ILE A 167 -36.81 29.57 -30.94
N ASN A 168 -36.42 30.83 -31.10
CA ASN A 168 -35.78 31.35 -32.30
C ASN A 168 -34.27 31.42 -32.03
N PHE A 169 -33.53 30.42 -32.53
CA PHE A 169 -32.08 30.33 -32.31
C PHE A 169 -31.32 31.50 -32.94
N ASP A 170 -31.77 32.02 -34.09
CA ASP A 170 -31.10 33.13 -34.80
C ASP A 170 -31.20 34.47 -34.04
N GLN A 171 -32.26 34.66 -33.25
CA GLN A 171 -32.46 35.85 -32.43
C GLN A 171 -32.05 35.68 -30.96
N SER A 172 -31.59 34.47 -30.59
CA SER A 172 -31.07 34.18 -29.26
C SER A 172 -29.59 34.54 -29.17
N GLU A 173 -29.13 34.92 -27.98
CA GLU A 173 -27.73 35.26 -27.73
C GLU A 173 -27.04 34.09 -27.01
N PHE A 174 -25.86 33.73 -27.53
CA PHE A 174 -25.03 32.66 -27.00
C PHE A 174 -23.68 33.21 -26.57
N VAL A 175 -23.11 32.60 -25.54
CA VAL A 175 -21.77 32.84 -25.04
C VAL A 175 -21.01 31.51 -25.02
N ASP A 176 -19.72 31.54 -25.29
CA ASP A 176 -18.88 30.38 -25.07
C ASP A 176 -18.77 30.08 -23.57
N SER A 177 -18.90 28.82 -23.20
CA SER A 177 -18.87 28.37 -21.81
C SER A 177 -17.99 27.13 -21.69
N GLN A 178 -17.21 27.08 -20.61
CA GLN A 178 -16.33 25.98 -20.30
C GLN A 178 -16.36 25.71 -18.79
N LYS A 179 -16.39 24.43 -18.40
CA LYS A 179 -16.32 24.02 -17.00
C LYS A 179 -14.93 23.48 -16.71
N ILE A 180 -14.26 24.08 -15.72
CA ILE A 180 -12.96 23.62 -15.23
C ILE A 180 -13.11 23.07 -13.81
N ARG A 181 -12.28 22.10 -13.44
CA ARG A 181 -12.23 21.55 -12.09
C ARG A 181 -10.87 21.85 -11.49
N VAL A 182 -10.83 22.77 -10.53
CA VAL A 182 -9.61 23.21 -9.85
C VAL A 182 -9.44 22.35 -8.60
N GLN A 183 -8.26 21.77 -8.44
CA GLN A 183 -7.90 20.90 -7.32
C GLN A 183 -6.79 21.55 -6.49
N GLU A 184 -6.83 21.39 -5.17
CA GLU A 184 -5.74 21.81 -4.29
C GLU A 184 -4.43 21.17 -4.73
N SER A 185 -3.33 21.93 -4.65
CA SER A 185 -2.00 21.36 -4.85
C SER A 185 -1.76 20.26 -3.82
N PRO A 186 -1.28 19.07 -4.23
CA PRO A 186 -0.99 17.97 -3.29
C PRO A 186 0.20 18.31 -2.37
N GLU A 187 1.04 19.25 -2.80
CA GLU A 187 2.18 19.79 -2.07
C GLU A 187 1.69 20.61 -0.87
N GLY A 188 2.02 20.15 0.35
CA GLY A 188 1.57 20.77 1.60
C GLY A 188 0.45 20.00 2.32
N LEU A 189 -0.13 18.96 1.70
CA LEU A 189 -1.07 18.07 2.36
C LEU A 189 -0.35 17.13 3.33
N ARG A 190 -0.96 16.86 4.48
CA ARG A 190 -0.44 15.85 5.43
C ARG A 190 -0.65 14.46 4.85
N GLY A 191 0.30 13.55 5.10
CA GLY A 191 0.24 12.18 4.60
C GLY A 191 -1.09 11.50 4.94
N GLY A 192 -1.86 11.13 3.90
CA GLY A 192 -3.18 10.49 4.02
C GLY A 192 -4.38 11.39 3.72
N GLU A 193 -4.20 12.70 3.56
CA GLU A 193 -5.29 13.61 3.18
C GLU A 193 -5.51 13.63 1.66
N THR A 194 -6.77 13.53 1.23
CA THR A 194 -7.14 13.63 -0.19
C THR A 194 -7.33 15.11 -0.58
N PRO A 195 -6.68 15.60 -1.65
CA PRO A 195 -6.86 16.98 -2.11
C PRO A 195 -8.32 17.25 -2.49
N GLN A 196 -8.87 18.37 -2.03
CA GLN A 196 -10.23 18.78 -2.39
C GLN A 196 -10.23 19.50 -3.76
N ALA A 197 -11.41 19.59 -4.37
CA ALA A 197 -11.57 20.23 -5.67
C ALA A 197 -12.92 20.94 -5.77
N ILE A 198 -12.94 22.05 -6.50
CA ILE A 198 -14.13 22.83 -6.81
C ILE A 198 -14.32 22.91 -8.32
N ASP A 199 -15.58 22.82 -8.74
CA ASP A 199 -15.97 23.03 -10.13
C ASP A 199 -16.19 24.52 -10.37
N VAL A 200 -15.58 25.07 -11.42
CA VAL A 200 -15.67 26.47 -11.81
C VAL A 200 -16.19 26.60 -13.23
N ASN A 201 -17.25 27.37 -13.43
CA ASN A 201 -17.79 27.70 -14.74
C ASN A 201 -17.17 29.02 -15.22
N ILE A 202 -16.58 29.02 -16.41
CA ILE A 202 -15.98 30.20 -17.04
C ILE A 202 -16.65 30.48 -18.40
N GLU A 203 -16.73 31.76 -18.76
CA GLU A 203 -17.47 32.24 -19.94
C GLU A 203 -16.68 33.25 -20.79
N ASP A 204 -17.08 33.33 -22.07
CA ASP A 204 -16.56 34.21 -23.12
C ASP A 204 -15.03 34.11 -23.30
N ASP A 205 -14.31 35.22 -23.18
CA ASP A 205 -12.89 35.33 -23.51
C ASP A 205 -11.92 34.67 -22.52
N MET A 206 -12.41 34.04 -21.45
CA MET A 206 -11.58 33.15 -20.61
C MET A 206 -11.55 31.71 -21.12
N THR A 207 -12.52 31.33 -21.96
CA THR A 207 -12.67 29.94 -22.41
C THR A 207 -11.58 29.56 -23.41
N GLY A 208 -11.15 28.30 -23.40
CA GLY A 208 -10.16 27.77 -24.34
C GLY A 208 -8.70 28.14 -24.03
N HIS A 209 -8.45 29.02 -23.05
CA HIS A 209 -7.10 29.39 -22.62
C HIS A 209 -6.54 28.50 -21.51
N VAL A 210 -7.43 27.86 -20.74
CA VAL A 210 -7.08 27.05 -19.57
C VAL A 210 -7.12 25.56 -19.92
N THR A 211 -6.02 24.86 -19.66
CA THR A 211 -5.83 23.44 -19.95
C THR A 211 -5.57 22.62 -18.70
N ALA A 212 -5.71 21.30 -18.80
CA ALA A 212 -5.45 20.42 -17.67
C ALA A 212 -3.93 20.39 -17.34
N GLY A 213 -3.61 20.58 -16.07
CA GLY A 213 -2.24 20.71 -15.57
C GLY A 213 -1.82 22.14 -15.27
N ASP A 214 -2.57 23.15 -15.75
CA ASP A 214 -2.24 24.55 -15.48
C ASP A 214 -2.47 24.88 -14.00
N HIS A 215 -1.54 25.65 -13.43
CA HIS A 215 -1.69 26.25 -12.11
C HIS A 215 -2.44 27.56 -12.28
N VAL A 216 -3.54 27.71 -11.55
CA VAL A 216 -4.44 28.85 -11.73
C VAL A 216 -4.82 29.46 -10.38
N THR A 217 -4.91 30.79 -10.37
CA THR A 217 -5.68 31.53 -9.38
C THR A 217 -6.98 31.98 -10.04
N VAL A 218 -8.11 31.52 -9.50
CA VAL A 218 -9.44 31.81 -10.02
C VAL A 218 -10.20 32.65 -9.00
N SER A 219 -10.68 33.82 -9.43
CA SER A 219 -11.59 34.64 -8.64
C SER A 219 -12.99 34.52 -9.21
N GLY A 220 -13.96 34.22 -8.37
CA GLY A 220 -15.33 33.96 -8.81
C GLY A 220 -16.35 34.02 -7.68
N ILE A 221 -17.62 33.95 -8.07
CA ILE A 221 -18.76 34.03 -7.15
C ILE A 221 -19.11 32.61 -6.73
N LEU A 222 -19.13 32.36 -5.42
CA LEU A 222 -19.51 31.04 -4.91
C LEU A 222 -21.03 30.84 -4.95
N ARG A 223 -21.48 29.74 -5.56
CA ARG A 223 -22.88 29.35 -5.72
C ARG A 223 -23.15 27.99 -5.08
N LEU A 224 -24.43 27.69 -4.92
CA LEU A 224 -24.93 26.43 -4.39
C LEU A 224 -25.67 25.66 -5.50
N GLU A 225 -25.34 24.40 -5.68
CA GLU A 225 -26.06 23.46 -6.52
C GLU A 225 -26.72 22.41 -5.63
N GLN A 226 -28.02 22.17 -5.81
CA GLN A 226 -28.74 21.18 -5.00
C GLN A 226 -28.38 19.77 -5.43
N GLN A 227 -28.01 18.88 -4.51
CA GLN A 227 -27.81 17.48 -4.84
C GLN A 227 -29.14 16.77 -5.13
N GLY A 228 -29.18 15.99 -6.22
CA GLY A 228 -30.28 15.07 -6.54
C GLY A 228 -30.94 15.30 -7.91
N ASN A 229 -31.70 14.31 -8.36
CA ASN A 229 -32.55 14.45 -9.55
C ASN A 229 -33.80 15.28 -9.20
N GLN A 230 -34.44 15.92 -10.21
CA GLN A 230 -35.62 16.79 -10.07
C GLN A 230 -36.81 16.21 -9.24
N GLN A 231 -36.82 14.91 -8.92
CA GLN A 231 -37.85 14.24 -8.11
C GLN A 231 -37.51 14.09 -6.61
N GLU A 232 -36.23 14.18 -6.21
CA GLU A 232 -35.79 14.07 -4.81
C GLU A 232 -34.92 15.28 -4.44
N LYS A 233 -35.56 16.33 -3.91
CA LYS A 233 -34.89 17.55 -3.44
C LYS A 233 -34.14 17.26 -2.14
N SER A 234 -32.80 17.18 -2.19
CA SER A 234 -31.96 17.03 -1.00
C SER A 234 -31.83 18.35 -0.23
N ALA A 235 -31.67 18.29 1.10
CA ALA A 235 -31.26 19.45 1.90
C ALA A 235 -29.74 19.72 1.82
N ILE A 236 -28.99 18.89 1.10
CA ILE A 236 -27.54 18.97 0.91
C ILE A 236 -27.27 19.66 -0.43
N PHE A 237 -26.36 20.63 -0.41
CA PHE A 237 -25.94 21.42 -1.56
C PHE A 237 -24.43 21.28 -1.74
N ASP A 238 -23.99 21.22 -2.99
CA ASP A 238 -22.59 21.31 -3.37
C ASP A 238 -22.23 22.76 -3.71
N PHE A 239 -20.99 23.13 -3.43
CA PHE A 239 -20.45 24.42 -3.86
C PHE A 239 -19.91 24.30 -5.28
N TYR A 240 -20.24 25.28 -6.12
CA TYR A 240 -19.54 25.54 -7.37
C TYR A 240 -19.26 27.03 -7.49
N MET A 241 -18.39 27.41 -8.42
CA MET A 241 -18.00 28.81 -8.59
C MET A 241 -18.32 29.28 -10.01
N ASP A 242 -18.85 30.49 -10.13
CA ASP A 242 -18.91 31.23 -11.40
C ASP A 242 -17.64 32.09 -11.50
N GLY A 243 -16.71 31.68 -12.37
CA GLY A 243 -15.43 32.35 -12.55
C GLY A 243 -15.61 33.74 -13.16
N MET A 244 -15.06 34.75 -12.48
CA MET A 244 -15.01 36.13 -12.96
C MET A 244 -13.65 36.48 -13.58
N SER A 245 -12.56 35.92 -13.05
CA SER A 245 -11.22 36.03 -13.62
C SER A 245 -10.45 34.75 -13.41
N VAL A 246 -9.68 34.32 -14.41
CA VAL A 246 -8.68 33.25 -14.28
C VAL A 246 -7.31 33.81 -14.62
N ALA A 247 -6.37 33.67 -13.70
CA ALA A 247 -4.96 33.94 -13.93
C ALA A 247 -4.23 32.60 -13.98
N ILE A 248 -3.61 32.29 -15.11
CA ILE A 248 -2.67 31.17 -15.22
C ILE A 248 -1.37 31.65 -14.59
N GLU A 249 -0.94 30.95 -13.55
CA GLU A 249 0.36 31.16 -12.92
C GLU A 249 1.37 30.35 -13.72
N ASP A 250 2.29 31.03 -14.41
CA ASP A 250 3.47 30.37 -14.95
C ASP A 250 4.26 29.84 -13.75
N GLU A 251 4.30 28.51 -13.59
CA GLU A 251 5.19 27.87 -12.62
C GLU A 251 6.65 28.10 -13.04
N GLN A 252 7.16 29.30 -12.77
CA GLN A 252 8.55 29.44 -12.42
C GLN A 252 8.63 29.05 -10.95
N PHE A 253 9.13 27.85 -10.68
CA PHE A 253 9.60 27.40 -9.36
C PHE A 253 10.80 28.24 -8.86
N GLU A 254 10.81 29.55 -9.10
CA GLU A 254 11.88 30.50 -8.81
C GLU A 254 11.36 31.80 -8.21
N GLU A 255 10.61 31.75 -7.10
CA GLU A 255 10.70 32.83 -6.11
C GLU A 255 10.87 32.23 -4.72
N MET A 256 11.91 31.42 -4.56
CA MET A 256 12.62 31.45 -3.28
C MET A 256 13.39 32.78 -3.29
N ASP A 257 12.98 33.75 -2.48
CA ASP A 257 13.73 35.00 -2.31
C ASP A 257 15.11 34.68 -1.73
N ILE A 258 16.10 34.43 -2.60
CA ILE A 258 17.47 34.12 -2.18
C ILE A 258 18.09 35.41 -1.67
N THR A 259 18.19 35.54 -0.34
CA THR A 259 18.82 36.69 0.30
C THR A 259 20.32 36.73 -0.03
N GLU A 260 20.96 37.89 0.17
CA GLU A 260 22.42 37.98 0.01
C GLU A 260 23.19 37.06 0.97
N GLU A 261 22.61 36.75 2.14
CA GLU A 261 23.19 35.77 3.07
C GLU A 261 23.06 34.34 2.52
N ASP A 262 21.92 33.98 1.94
CA ASP A 262 21.73 32.67 1.31
C ASP A 262 22.70 32.48 0.13
N LYS A 263 22.90 33.50 -0.70
CA LYS A 263 23.90 33.47 -1.79
C LYS A 263 25.29 33.18 -1.25
N LYS A 264 25.66 33.83 -0.15
CA LYS A 264 26.96 33.63 0.47
C LYS A 264 27.12 32.20 0.99
N GLN A 265 26.10 31.66 1.64
CA GLN A 265 26.10 30.27 2.12
C GLN A 265 26.16 29.26 0.98
N ILE A 266 25.43 29.49 -0.12
CA ILE A 266 25.47 28.64 -1.32
C ILE A 266 26.88 28.65 -1.93
N ILE A 267 27.53 29.81 -2.01
CA ILE A 267 28.90 29.93 -2.52
C ILE A 267 29.88 29.21 -1.59
N GLU A 268 29.79 29.42 -0.27
CA GLU A 268 30.66 28.74 0.70
C GLU A 268 30.51 27.21 0.58
N LEU A 269 29.27 26.72 0.58
CA LEU A 269 28.93 25.29 0.45
C LEU A 269 29.43 24.70 -0.88
N SER A 270 29.32 25.45 -1.99
CA SER A 270 29.78 24.99 -3.32
C SER A 270 31.29 24.77 -3.41
N ASN A 271 32.08 25.36 -2.51
CA ASN A 271 33.53 25.23 -2.46
C ASN A 271 34.00 24.13 -1.51
N GLU A 272 33.09 23.45 -0.81
CA GLU A 272 33.44 22.35 0.07
C GLU A 272 33.81 21.08 -0.72
N PRO A 273 34.88 20.36 -0.31
CA PRO A 273 35.42 19.24 -1.07
C PRO A 273 34.50 18.01 -1.07
N ASP A 274 33.60 17.89 -0.11
CA ASP A 274 32.68 16.78 0.12
C ASP A 274 31.22 17.11 -0.25
N ILE A 275 30.99 18.17 -1.04
CA ILE A 275 29.65 18.66 -1.39
C ILE A 275 28.73 17.57 -1.97
N TYR A 276 29.26 16.66 -2.81
CA TYR A 276 28.47 15.56 -3.36
C TYR A 276 28.06 14.55 -2.29
N GLU A 277 28.91 14.28 -1.31
CA GLU A 277 28.60 13.37 -0.19
C GLU A 277 27.52 13.99 0.70
N GLN A 278 27.63 15.29 1.00
CA GLN A 278 26.60 16.03 1.73
C GLN A 278 25.25 16.05 1.00
N MET A 279 25.26 16.26 -0.33
CA MET A 279 24.06 16.20 -1.14
C MET A 279 23.43 14.80 -1.09
N VAL A 280 24.22 13.74 -1.25
CA VAL A 280 23.72 12.35 -1.16
C VAL A 280 23.16 12.02 0.22
N ALA A 281 23.82 12.49 1.28
CA ALA A 281 23.36 12.31 2.66
C ALA A 281 22.07 13.07 2.96
N SER A 282 21.88 14.25 2.35
CA SER A 282 20.66 15.05 2.50
C SER A 282 19.43 14.41 1.83
N MET A 283 19.64 13.54 0.83
CA MET A 283 18.56 13.01 0.03
C MET A 283 18.03 11.68 0.56
N ALA A 284 16.73 11.68 0.88
CA ALA A 284 16.03 10.55 1.51
C ALA A 284 16.85 9.96 2.69
N PRO A 285 17.11 10.74 3.75
CA PRO A 285 18.02 10.34 4.83
C PRO A 285 17.54 9.13 5.62
N SER A 286 16.25 8.80 5.52
CA SER A 286 15.65 7.59 6.11
C SER A 286 15.99 6.30 5.35
N ILE A 287 16.50 6.38 4.12
CA ILE A 287 16.87 5.23 3.29
C ILE A 287 18.38 5.02 3.41
N TYR A 288 18.80 3.91 4.01
CA TYR A 288 20.21 3.53 4.14
C TYR A 288 20.77 2.99 2.82
N GLY A 289 22.04 3.29 2.52
CA GLY A 289 22.73 2.86 1.31
C GLY A 289 22.29 3.59 0.04
N TYR A 290 22.44 2.91 -1.10
CA TYR A 290 22.05 3.38 -2.44
C TYR A 290 22.71 4.70 -2.87
N GLU A 291 23.94 4.95 -2.44
CA GLU A 291 24.65 6.23 -2.65
C GLU A 291 24.74 6.59 -4.13
N LYS A 292 24.95 5.60 -5.00
CA LYS A 292 25.00 5.79 -6.46
C LYS A 292 23.65 6.16 -7.05
N GLN A 293 22.58 5.49 -6.62
CA GLN A 293 21.21 5.74 -7.08
C GLN A 293 20.76 7.11 -6.58
N LYS A 294 21.06 7.42 -5.32
CA LYS A 294 20.83 8.74 -4.74
C LYS A 294 21.57 9.82 -5.54
N GLN A 295 22.87 9.64 -5.78
CA GLN A 295 23.63 10.57 -6.60
C GLN A 295 23.05 10.72 -8.02
N ALA A 296 22.59 9.64 -8.64
CA ALA A 296 21.96 9.69 -9.96
C ALA A 296 20.66 10.52 -9.96
N ILE A 297 19.80 10.33 -8.95
CA ILE A 297 18.58 11.14 -8.78
C ILE A 297 18.93 12.62 -8.58
N ILE A 298 19.93 12.93 -7.75
CA ILE A 298 20.40 14.31 -7.55
C ILE A 298 20.84 14.93 -8.88
N LEU A 299 21.66 14.21 -9.65
CA LEU A 299 22.10 14.67 -10.97
C LEU A 299 20.93 14.87 -11.94
N GLN A 300 19.90 14.03 -11.85
CA GLN A 300 18.67 14.22 -12.63
C GLN A 300 17.89 15.48 -12.22
N LEU A 301 17.82 15.79 -10.92
CA LEU A 301 17.17 17.00 -10.42
C LEU A 301 17.89 18.27 -10.88
N PHE A 302 19.23 18.29 -10.85
CA PHE A 302 20.01 19.40 -11.41
C PHE A 302 19.94 19.46 -12.94
N SER A 303 19.68 18.33 -13.60
CA SER A 303 19.58 18.19 -15.05
C SER A 303 20.84 18.70 -15.78
N GLY A 304 20.78 18.72 -17.11
CA GLY A 304 21.85 19.23 -17.98
C GLY A 304 21.41 20.45 -18.79
N VAL A 305 22.39 21.09 -19.45
CA VAL A 305 22.14 22.26 -20.29
C VAL A 305 21.70 21.85 -21.69
N ARG A 306 20.52 22.30 -22.13
CA ARG A 306 20.06 22.15 -23.52
C ARG A 306 20.95 22.96 -24.46
N LYS A 307 21.42 22.35 -25.56
CA LYS A 307 22.24 23.03 -26.57
C LYS A 307 21.59 22.98 -27.94
N ASN A 308 21.47 24.13 -28.58
CA ASN A 308 21.04 24.22 -29.98
C ASN A 308 22.27 24.20 -30.87
N LEU A 309 22.29 23.30 -31.84
CA LEU A 309 23.38 23.19 -32.82
C LEU A 309 23.12 24.12 -34.01
N PRO A 310 24.16 24.55 -34.74
CA PRO A 310 24.02 25.43 -35.90
C PRO A 310 23.16 24.86 -37.04
N ASP A 311 22.95 23.54 -37.08
CA ASP A 311 22.13 22.83 -38.05
C ASP A 311 20.63 22.79 -37.68
N GLY A 312 20.23 23.41 -36.57
CA GLY A 312 18.87 23.44 -36.07
C GLY A 312 18.48 22.22 -35.21
N SER A 313 19.37 21.24 -35.05
CA SER A 313 19.16 20.12 -34.14
C SER A 313 19.41 20.53 -32.68
N ARG A 314 18.84 19.79 -31.73
CA ARG A 314 18.94 20.07 -30.29
C ARG A 314 19.55 18.91 -29.55
N ILE A 315 20.55 19.19 -28.71
CA ILE A 315 21.07 18.24 -27.74
C ILE A 315 20.25 18.39 -26.46
N ARG A 316 19.65 17.28 -26.06
CA ARG A 316 18.84 17.16 -24.85
C ARG A 316 19.69 17.41 -23.60
N GLY A 317 19.20 18.28 -22.71
CA GLY A 317 19.77 18.52 -21.38
C GLY A 317 19.13 17.65 -20.30
N ASP A 318 17.88 17.24 -20.49
CA ASP A 318 17.13 16.48 -19.49
C ASP A 318 17.68 15.06 -19.36
N LEU A 319 17.81 14.57 -18.14
CA LEU A 319 18.20 13.18 -17.85
C LEU A 319 16.94 12.35 -17.53
N HIS A 320 16.79 11.19 -18.16
CA HIS A 320 15.79 10.20 -17.76
C HIS A 320 16.51 9.05 -17.08
N ILE A 321 16.05 8.71 -15.88
CA ILE A 321 16.53 7.57 -15.11
C ILE A 321 15.38 6.58 -15.00
N LEU A 322 15.69 5.31 -15.29
CA LEU A 322 14.83 4.17 -14.98
C LEU A 322 15.55 3.35 -13.90
N LEU A 323 14.97 3.29 -12.71
CA LEU A 323 15.45 2.44 -11.63
C LEU A 323 14.69 1.12 -11.70
N ILE A 324 15.36 0.08 -12.20
CA ILE A 324 14.86 -1.30 -12.18
C ILE A 324 15.45 -1.96 -10.94
N GLY A 325 14.59 -2.49 -10.07
CA GLY A 325 15.00 -3.23 -8.89
C GLY A 325 14.25 -4.55 -8.80
N ASP A 326 14.87 -5.55 -8.17
CA ASP A 326 14.21 -6.79 -7.82
C ASP A 326 13.02 -6.46 -6.90
N PRO A 327 11.79 -6.93 -7.20
CA PRO A 327 10.64 -6.68 -6.36
C PRO A 327 10.78 -7.44 -5.05
N GLY A 328 11.37 -6.82 -4.02
CA GLY A 328 11.35 -7.30 -2.62
C GLY A 328 11.44 -8.81 -2.48
N THR A 329 12.31 -9.48 -3.23
CA THR A 329 12.42 -10.96 -3.32
C THR A 329 13.17 -11.51 -2.12
N GLY A 330 12.87 -10.96 -0.94
CA GLY A 330 13.74 -10.86 0.23
C GLY A 330 14.18 -12.16 0.89
N LYS A 331 14.03 -13.33 0.25
CA LYS A 331 14.56 -14.61 0.70
C LYS A 331 14.83 -15.53 -0.51
N CYS A 332 16.09 -15.71 -0.87
CA CYS A 332 16.53 -16.74 -1.83
C CYS A 332 17.27 -17.85 -1.08
N LEU A 333 16.66 -19.03 -0.96
CA LEU A 333 17.21 -20.20 -0.25
C LEU A 333 17.61 -21.29 -1.25
N LYS A 334 18.51 -22.17 -0.83
CA LYS A 334 18.77 -23.41 -1.56
C LYS A 334 17.53 -24.31 -1.52
N GLY A 335 17.23 -25.00 -2.61
CA GLY A 335 15.96 -25.73 -2.80
C GLY A 335 15.65 -26.83 -1.78
N ASP A 336 16.66 -27.44 -1.17
CA ASP A 336 16.53 -28.46 -0.11
C ASP A 336 16.35 -27.86 1.30
N SER A 337 16.27 -26.52 1.41
CA SER A 337 16.01 -25.86 2.69
C SER A 337 14.57 -26.12 3.13
N LYS A 338 14.40 -26.60 4.36
CA LYS A 338 13.09 -26.74 5.00
C LYS A 338 12.57 -25.39 5.48
N ILE A 339 11.28 -25.16 5.28
CA ILE A 339 10.57 -23.97 5.75
C ILE A 339 9.35 -24.39 6.57
N THR A 340 9.16 -23.73 7.70
CA THR A 340 7.97 -23.91 8.53
C THR A 340 6.81 -23.09 7.96
N LEU A 341 5.67 -23.73 7.75
CA LEU A 341 4.44 -23.10 7.30
C LEU A 341 3.63 -22.54 8.49
N ALA A 342 2.60 -21.74 8.20
CA ALA A 342 1.76 -21.18 9.27
C ALA A 342 1.01 -22.23 10.09
N ASP A 343 0.84 -23.45 9.57
CA ASP A 343 0.25 -24.58 10.28
C ASP A 343 1.27 -25.40 11.10
N GLY A 344 2.54 -24.97 11.18
CA GLY A 344 3.59 -25.67 11.94
C GLY A 344 4.32 -26.77 11.19
N ARG A 345 3.79 -27.23 10.06
CA ARG A 345 4.44 -28.28 9.25
C ARG A 345 5.67 -27.73 8.54
N GLU A 346 6.66 -28.59 8.34
CA GLU A 346 7.88 -28.24 7.60
C GLU A 346 7.86 -28.85 6.20
N ARG A 347 8.23 -28.06 5.19
CA ARG A 347 8.34 -28.54 3.81
C ARG A 347 9.62 -28.04 3.15
N GLU A 348 10.18 -28.83 2.24
CA GLU A 348 11.25 -28.34 1.37
C GLU A 348 10.73 -27.19 0.49
N ILE A 349 11.49 -26.09 0.44
CA ILE A 349 11.10 -24.92 -0.35
C ILE A 349 10.99 -25.26 -1.83
N ARG A 350 11.82 -26.18 -2.37
CA ARG A 350 11.71 -26.61 -3.77
C ARG A 350 10.34 -27.21 -4.06
N SER A 351 9.90 -28.18 -3.28
CA SER A 351 8.61 -28.83 -3.49
C SER A 351 7.47 -27.82 -3.37
N LEU A 352 7.53 -26.92 -2.38
CA LEU A 352 6.51 -25.89 -2.20
C LEU A 352 6.43 -24.93 -3.40
N VAL A 353 7.58 -24.55 -3.96
CA VAL A 353 7.65 -23.67 -5.14
C VAL A 353 7.18 -24.42 -6.38
N GLU A 354 7.70 -25.61 -6.65
CA GLU A 354 7.41 -26.37 -7.88
C GLU A 354 5.93 -26.79 -7.99
N GLU A 355 5.27 -27.08 -6.87
CA GLU A 355 3.82 -27.37 -6.82
C GLU A 355 2.94 -26.15 -7.13
N ARG A 356 3.51 -24.95 -7.18
CA ARG A 356 2.78 -23.68 -7.35
C ARG A 356 3.21 -22.91 -8.60
N LEU A 357 4.05 -23.51 -9.45
CA LEU A 357 4.40 -22.98 -10.76
C LEU A 357 3.46 -23.59 -11.81
N ASP A 358 2.25 -23.04 -11.92
CA ASP A 358 1.21 -23.54 -12.83
C ASP A 358 1.34 -22.89 -14.22
N ASP A 359 1.43 -21.56 -14.27
CA ASP A 359 1.64 -20.77 -15.50
C ASP A 359 2.70 -19.69 -15.26
N PRO A 360 3.97 -20.10 -15.09
CA PRO A 360 4.97 -19.23 -14.51
C PRO A 360 5.46 -18.18 -15.51
N THR A 361 5.60 -16.94 -15.02
CA THR A 361 6.15 -15.82 -15.78
C THR A 361 7.68 -15.90 -15.84
N PRO A 362 8.30 -15.87 -17.04
CA PRO A 362 9.74 -15.92 -17.18
C PRO A 362 10.41 -14.60 -16.76
N ILE A 363 11.60 -14.72 -16.19
CA ILE A 363 12.52 -13.62 -15.84
C ILE A 363 13.92 -13.96 -16.34
N ASP A 364 14.85 -13.00 -16.25
CA ASP A 364 16.20 -13.13 -16.80
C ASP A 364 16.96 -14.35 -16.29
N ASP A 365 16.75 -14.75 -15.04
CA ASP A 365 17.46 -15.84 -14.36
C ASP A 365 16.51 -16.89 -13.75
N GLY A 366 15.32 -17.09 -14.32
CA GLY A 366 14.39 -18.09 -13.81
C GLY A 366 12.93 -17.82 -14.15
N VAL A 367 12.05 -18.20 -13.24
CA VAL A 367 10.60 -18.01 -13.37
C VAL A 367 9.97 -17.66 -12.01
N TYR A 368 8.80 -17.01 -12.03
CA TYR A 368 7.97 -16.82 -10.84
C TYR A 368 6.50 -17.07 -11.16
N ASP A 369 5.70 -17.32 -10.13
CA ASP A 369 4.24 -17.40 -10.25
C ASP A 369 3.58 -16.79 -9.01
N GLU A 370 2.32 -16.40 -9.13
CA GLU A 370 1.52 -15.91 -8.01
C GLU A 370 1.15 -17.08 -7.10
N THR A 371 1.11 -16.83 -5.80
CA THR A 371 0.71 -17.85 -4.84
C THR A 371 -0.02 -17.23 -3.68
N ASP A 372 -0.57 -18.10 -2.85
CA ASP A 372 -1.17 -17.70 -1.60
C ASP A 372 -0.84 -18.72 -0.51
N ILE A 373 0.28 -18.51 0.18
CA ILE A 373 0.81 -19.45 1.18
C ILE A 373 0.95 -18.71 2.52
N PRO A 374 0.26 -19.15 3.59
CA PRO A 374 0.43 -18.57 4.91
C PRO A 374 1.72 -19.09 5.56
N LEU A 375 2.55 -18.17 6.05
CA LEU A 375 3.86 -18.42 6.64
C LEU A 375 4.04 -17.60 7.92
N PRO A 376 4.80 -18.07 8.92
CA PRO A 376 5.33 -17.20 9.96
C PRO A 376 6.37 -16.23 9.36
N SER A 377 6.20 -14.94 9.64
CA SER A 377 7.11 -13.88 9.21
C SER A 377 7.41 -12.92 10.35
N MET A 378 8.65 -12.43 10.40
CA MET A 378 9.06 -11.41 11.35
C MET A 378 8.61 -10.02 10.87
N ASP A 379 8.00 -9.25 11.75
CA ASP A 379 7.67 -7.83 11.53
C ASP A 379 8.85 -6.93 11.93
N THR A 380 8.76 -5.64 11.61
CA THR A 380 9.80 -4.63 11.88
C THR A 380 10.14 -4.47 13.36
N ASP A 381 9.19 -4.76 14.25
CA ASP A 381 9.34 -4.80 15.71
C ASP A 381 9.85 -6.16 16.24
N GLY A 382 10.28 -7.07 15.34
CA GLY A 382 10.89 -8.36 15.67
C GLY A 382 9.90 -9.45 16.07
N ARG A 383 8.60 -9.16 16.08
CA ARG A 383 7.54 -10.13 16.39
C ARG A 383 7.28 -11.07 15.22
N ILE A 384 7.08 -12.35 15.51
CA ILE A 384 6.60 -13.30 14.49
C ILE A 384 5.08 -13.20 14.38
N THR A 385 4.60 -13.01 13.16
CA THR A 385 3.18 -12.94 12.80
C THR A 385 2.92 -13.79 11.56
N GLU A 386 1.70 -14.28 11.39
CA GLU A 386 1.31 -14.92 10.14
C GLU A 386 1.22 -13.87 9.02
N ARG A 387 1.91 -14.12 7.91
CA ARG A 387 1.84 -13.34 6.67
C ARG A 387 1.63 -14.28 5.49
N ARG A 388 1.15 -13.75 4.36
CA ARG A 388 0.89 -14.53 3.15
C ARG A 388 1.97 -14.23 2.12
N ALA A 389 2.70 -15.26 1.69
CA ALA A 389 3.54 -15.13 0.50
C ALA A 389 2.63 -15.03 -0.72
N THR A 390 2.85 -13.99 -1.53
CA THR A 390 2.06 -13.67 -2.71
C THR A 390 2.69 -14.20 -4.01
N ARG A 391 3.96 -14.61 -3.96
CA ARG A 391 4.71 -15.12 -5.11
C ARG A 391 5.69 -16.21 -4.68
N VAL A 392 5.90 -17.17 -5.58
CA VAL A 392 7.00 -18.13 -5.51
C VAL A 392 7.98 -17.86 -6.64
N TRP A 393 9.27 -18.08 -6.38
CA TRP A 393 10.35 -17.80 -7.33
C TRP A 393 11.23 -19.04 -7.46
N LYS A 394 11.55 -19.42 -8.69
CA LYS A 394 12.54 -20.45 -9.02
C LYS A 394 13.62 -19.80 -9.89
N ARG A 395 14.77 -19.53 -9.28
CA ARG A 395 15.92 -18.87 -9.91
C ARG A 395 17.03 -19.88 -10.22
N GLU A 396 17.85 -19.57 -11.22
CA GLU A 396 19.12 -20.23 -11.47
C GLU A 396 20.09 -19.91 -10.33
N ALA A 397 20.78 -20.93 -9.82
CA ALA A 397 21.70 -20.74 -8.72
C ALA A 397 22.94 -19.95 -9.19
N PRO A 398 23.38 -18.92 -8.43
CA PRO A 398 24.61 -18.21 -8.75
C PRO A 398 25.83 -19.12 -8.58
N ASP A 399 26.95 -18.72 -9.20
CA ASP A 399 28.23 -19.46 -9.13
C ASP A 399 28.74 -19.68 -7.68
N ARG A 400 28.32 -18.81 -6.75
CA ARG A 400 28.71 -18.86 -5.35
C ARG A 400 27.51 -18.71 -4.43
N MET A 401 27.40 -19.65 -3.49
CA MET A 401 26.45 -19.64 -2.38
C MET A 401 27.18 -19.43 -1.06
N TYR A 402 26.46 -18.94 -0.04
CA TYR A 402 26.95 -18.78 1.32
C TYR A 402 26.26 -19.76 2.24
N ARG A 403 27.03 -20.34 3.16
CA ARG A 403 26.54 -21.21 4.22
C ARG A 403 26.72 -20.49 5.54
N VAL A 404 25.63 -20.09 6.16
CA VAL A 404 25.62 -19.35 7.41
C VAL A 404 25.33 -20.31 8.54
N ARG A 405 26.25 -20.43 9.49
CA ARG A 405 26.10 -21.26 10.68
C ARG A 405 26.18 -20.40 11.92
N THR A 406 25.17 -20.52 12.77
CA THR A 406 25.09 -19.84 14.07
C THR A 406 25.85 -20.62 15.14
N ALA A 407 26.21 -19.95 16.25
CA ALA A 407 26.85 -20.60 17.40
C ALA A 407 25.96 -21.67 18.06
N SER A 408 24.63 -21.52 17.97
CA SER A 408 23.65 -22.51 18.41
C SER A 408 23.52 -23.71 17.45
N GLY A 409 24.26 -23.74 16.34
CA GLY A 409 24.29 -24.87 15.41
C GLY A 409 23.30 -24.80 14.26
N LYS A 410 22.36 -23.84 14.25
CA LYS A 410 21.47 -23.62 13.09
C LYS A 410 22.28 -23.22 11.87
N GLU A 411 21.96 -23.82 10.72
CA GLU A 411 22.66 -23.64 9.45
C GLU A 411 21.68 -23.40 8.31
N VAL A 412 22.00 -22.48 7.41
CA VAL A 412 21.23 -22.23 6.20
C VAL A 412 22.16 -21.92 5.02
N GLU A 413 21.82 -22.44 3.83
CA GLU A 413 22.54 -22.16 2.58
C GLU A 413 21.74 -21.17 1.72
N VAL A 414 22.36 -20.05 1.37
CA VAL A 414 21.69 -18.87 0.80
C VAL A 414 22.48 -18.23 -0.33
N THR A 415 21.80 -17.45 -1.18
CA THR A 415 22.46 -16.64 -2.21
C THR A 415 23.22 -15.47 -1.58
N PRO A 416 24.20 -14.87 -2.28
CA PRO A 416 24.93 -13.70 -1.79
C PRO A 416 24.02 -12.54 -1.35
N SER A 417 22.91 -12.33 -2.06
CA SER A 417 21.93 -11.27 -1.84
C SER A 417 20.87 -11.60 -0.79
N HIS A 418 20.89 -12.79 -0.17
CA HIS A 418 19.88 -13.14 0.82
C HIS A 418 20.04 -12.26 2.07
N PRO A 419 19.01 -11.50 2.49
CA PRO A 419 19.10 -10.65 3.66
C PRO A 419 18.92 -11.48 4.94
N LEU A 420 19.87 -11.33 5.86
CA LEU A 420 19.82 -11.87 7.22
C LEU A 420 19.65 -10.69 8.18
N PHE A 421 18.76 -10.86 9.15
CA PHE A 421 18.47 -9.82 10.12
C PHE A 421 19.52 -9.83 11.22
N VAL A 422 20.27 -8.75 11.39
CA VAL A 422 21.35 -8.60 12.39
C VAL A 422 20.94 -7.55 13.42
N GLY A 423 21.17 -7.86 14.70
CA GLY A 423 20.90 -6.91 15.79
C GLY A 423 22.04 -5.91 15.97
N SER A 424 21.75 -4.60 15.89
CA SER A 424 22.69 -3.52 16.21
C SER A 424 21.97 -2.40 17.00
N ASP A 425 22.54 -1.95 18.11
CA ASP A 425 22.05 -0.80 18.91
C ASP A 425 20.54 -0.84 19.26
N GLY A 426 20.00 -2.04 19.55
CA GLY A 426 18.59 -2.24 19.89
C GLY A 426 17.63 -2.21 18.69
N ARG A 427 18.17 -2.24 17.46
CA ARG A 427 17.42 -2.34 16.19
C ARG A 427 17.81 -3.61 15.44
N ILE A 428 16.92 -4.06 14.57
CA ILE A 428 17.14 -5.20 13.67
C ILE A 428 17.32 -4.63 12.26
N GLU A 429 18.45 -4.92 11.63
CA GLU A 429 18.79 -4.44 10.29
C GLU A 429 19.02 -5.62 9.34
N ALA A 430 18.59 -5.49 8.08
CA ALA A 430 18.84 -6.51 7.07
C ALA A 430 20.27 -6.34 6.50
N VAL A 431 21.07 -7.39 6.57
CA VAL A 431 22.43 -7.47 6.01
C VAL A 431 22.48 -8.61 5.00
N GLU A 432 22.93 -8.35 3.79
CA GLU A 432 23.10 -9.41 2.78
C GLU A 432 24.13 -10.45 3.23
N ALA A 433 23.91 -11.71 2.85
CA ALA A 433 24.81 -12.81 3.21
C ALA A 433 26.26 -12.57 2.74
N ALA A 434 26.45 -11.85 1.63
CA ALA A 434 27.77 -11.46 1.13
C ALA A 434 28.54 -10.49 2.04
N ASP A 435 27.82 -9.64 2.79
CA ASP A 435 28.36 -8.62 3.67
C ASP A 435 28.40 -9.05 5.14
N LEU A 436 27.83 -10.22 5.45
CA LEU A 436 27.84 -10.81 6.77
C LEU A 436 29.27 -11.15 7.22
N ARG A 437 29.59 -10.81 8.47
CA ARG A 437 30.90 -11.09 9.09
C ARG A 437 30.77 -12.14 10.18
N GLU A 438 31.80 -12.97 10.34
CA GLU A 438 31.87 -13.90 11.47
C GLU A 438 31.75 -13.14 12.80
N GLY A 439 30.95 -13.67 13.72
CA GLY A 439 30.62 -13.03 15.00
C GLY A 439 29.42 -12.08 14.96
N ALA A 440 28.77 -11.86 13.82
CA ALA A 440 27.52 -11.12 13.73
C ALA A 440 26.37 -11.85 14.48
N PHE A 441 25.53 -11.08 15.19
CA PHE A 441 24.36 -11.60 15.91
C PHE A 441 23.13 -11.58 15.02
N ILE A 442 22.77 -12.74 14.46
CA ILE A 442 21.58 -12.90 13.62
C ILE A 442 20.35 -13.06 14.51
N ALA A 443 19.30 -12.29 14.22
CA ALA A 443 18.00 -12.40 14.86
C ALA A 443 17.32 -13.71 14.47
N THR A 444 17.06 -14.56 15.46
CA THR A 444 16.26 -15.78 15.31
C THR A 444 15.09 -15.73 16.28
N PRO A 445 13.92 -16.29 15.93
CA PRO A 445 12.79 -16.35 16.86
C PRO A 445 13.17 -17.16 18.11
N ARG A 446 12.72 -16.69 19.28
CA ARG A 446 12.80 -17.44 20.55
C ARG A 446 11.66 -18.44 20.71
N SER A 447 10.55 -18.18 20.03
CA SER A 447 9.44 -19.10 19.89
C SER A 447 8.78 -18.92 18.53
N LEU A 448 8.18 -19.99 18.03
CA LEU A 448 7.47 -19.98 16.76
C LEU A 448 6.04 -20.44 16.97
N SER A 449 5.13 -19.48 17.18
CA SER A 449 3.71 -19.77 17.30
C SER A 449 3.09 -19.97 15.93
N THR A 450 2.50 -21.14 15.71
CA THR A 450 1.78 -21.51 14.48
C THR A 450 0.32 -21.85 14.80
N ARG A 451 -0.51 -21.94 13.76
CA ARG A 451 -1.90 -22.34 13.87
C ARG A 451 -1.97 -23.85 14.11
N ALA A 452 -2.54 -24.23 15.24
CA ALA A 452 -2.71 -25.63 15.62
C ALA A 452 -3.85 -26.32 14.85
N ASP A 453 -3.66 -27.60 14.52
CA ASP A 453 -4.67 -28.53 14.04
C ASP A 453 -4.53 -29.87 14.76
N ASP A 454 -5.48 -30.18 15.66
CA ASP A 454 -5.51 -31.44 16.42
C ASP A 454 -6.34 -32.53 15.72
N THR A 455 -6.74 -32.34 14.46
CA THR A 455 -7.54 -33.33 13.72
C THR A 455 -6.74 -34.62 13.49
N LEU A 456 -7.31 -35.78 13.82
CA LEU A 456 -6.70 -37.09 13.53
C LEU A 456 -7.24 -37.63 12.20
N ALA A 457 -6.64 -37.23 11.09
CA ALA A 457 -7.07 -37.60 9.73
C ALA A 457 -6.15 -38.68 9.11
N VAL A 458 -6.07 -39.83 9.76
CA VAL A 458 -5.20 -40.94 9.34
C VAL A 458 -6.02 -42.09 8.77
N ASP A 459 -5.82 -42.37 7.48
CA ASP A 459 -6.37 -43.57 6.85
C ASP A 459 -5.57 -44.80 7.28
N TYR A 460 -6.27 -45.87 7.69
CA TYR A 460 -5.64 -47.14 8.00
C TYR A 460 -6.44 -48.32 7.46
N ARG A 461 -5.74 -49.43 7.21
CA ARG A 461 -6.34 -50.64 6.66
C ARG A 461 -7.04 -51.44 7.76
N ALA A 462 -8.36 -51.32 7.79
CA ALA A 462 -9.21 -52.19 8.61
C ALA A 462 -9.07 -53.67 8.20
N SER A 463 -8.91 -54.55 9.19
CA SER A 463 -8.80 -55.99 8.98
C SER A 463 -10.13 -56.58 8.49
N ARG A 464 -10.05 -57.57 7.58
CA ARG A 464 -11.22 -58.27 7.02
C ARG A 464 -11.54 -59.58 7.76
N ALA A 465 -10.79 -59.91 8.80
CA ALA A 465 -11.02 -61.12 9.58
C ALA A 465 -12.27 -60.98 10.48
N ASN A 466 -13.07 -62.05 10.58
CA ASN A 466 -14.30 -62.05 11.38
C ASN A 466 -14.06 -61.90 12.89
N ASN A 467 -12.84 -62.20 13.35
CA ASN A 467 -12.39 -62.08 14.73
C ASN A 467 -11.37 -60.94 14.92
N ALA A 468 -11.31 -59.99 13.97
CA ALA A 468 -10.42 -58.84 14.08
C ALA A 468 -10.84 -57.95 15.26
N ILE A 469 -9.88 -57.63 16.12
CA ILE A 469 -10.02 -56.57 17.12
C ILE A 469 -9.92 -55.25 16.37
N ARG A 470 -10.94 -54.41 16.51
CA ARG A 470 -11.00 -53.10 15.87
C ARG A 470 -10.21 -52.10 16.70
N LEU A 471 -9.41 -51.29 16.01
CA LEU A 471 -8.73 -50.17 16.63
C LEU A 471 -9.75 -49.10 17.05
N ASP A 472 -9.78 -48.75 18.33
CA ASP A 472 -10.64 -47.70 18.88
C ASP A 472 -9.86 -46.39 18.93
N LEU A 473 -9.96 -45.58 17.88
CA LEU A 473 -9.26 -44.30 17.77
C LEU A 473 -10.12 -43.15 18.32
N PRO A 474 -9.50 -42.16 18.99
CA PRO A 474 -10.20 -40.92 19.32
C PRO A 474 -10.53 -40.11 18.05
N ASP A 475 -11.50 -39.20 18.14
CA ASP A 475 -11.89 -38.32 17.02
C ASP A 475 -10.82 -37.25 16.66
N ALA A 476 -9.83 -37.05 17.53
CA ALA A 476 -8.78 -36.04 17.42
C ALA A 476 -7.50 -36.50 18.11
N TRP A 477 -6.37 -35.87 17.82
CA TRP A 477 -5.13 -36.05 18.55
C TRP A 477 -5.35 -35.76 20.04
N THR A 478 -4.81 -36.63 20.88
CA THR A 478 -4.88 -36.49 22.33
C THR A 478 -3.48 -36.59 22.93
N PRO A 479 -3.24 -35.99 24.11
CA PRO A 479 -1.92 -36.07 24.73
C PRO A 479 -1.44 -37.50 25.00
N TRP A 480 -2.35 -38.45 25.28
CA TRP A 480 -1.94 -39.84 25.50
C TRP A 480 -1.54 -40.53 24.19
N LEU A 481 -2.25 -40.28 23.09
CA LEU A 481 -1.90 -40.84 21.79
C LEU A 481 -0.57 -40.25 21.28
N ALA A 482 -0.36 -38.95 21.46
CA ALA A 482 0.89 -38.29 21.12
C ALA A 482 2.09 -38.81 21.93
N ARG A 483 1.90 -39.09 23.23
CA ARG A 483 2.92 -39.78 24.04
C ARG A 483 3.26 -41.14 23.48
N PHE A 484 2.25 -41.93 23.14
CA PHE A 484 2.45 -43.24 22.53
C PHE A 484 3.27 -43.16 21.24
N ILE A 485 2.96 -42.21 20.35
CA ILE A 485 3.77 -41.97 19.15
C ILE A 485 5.21 -41.56 19.51
N GLY A 486 5.39 -40.73 20.53
CA GLY A 486 6.72 -40.36 21.06
C GLY A 486 7.53 -41.58 21.52
N TYR A 487 6.92 -42.51 22.27
CA TYR A 487 7.59 -43.76 22.67
C TYR A 487 7.88 -44.67 21.49
N VAL A 488 6.98 -44.74 20.49
CA VAL A 488 7.18 -45.54 19.28
C VAL A 488 8.34 -44.99 18.44
N VAL A 489 8.45 -43.67 18.28
CA VAL A 489 9.54 -43.02 17.53
C VAL A 489 10.88 -43.14 18.26
N ALA A 490 10.88 -43.13 19.60
CA ALA A 490 12.07 -43.35 20.42
C ALA A 490 12.52 -44.82 20.42
N GLU A 491 11.70 -45.69 21.02
CA GLU A 491 12.07 -47.05 21.43
C GLU A 491 11.19 -48.13 20.79
N GLY A 492 10.38 -47.74 19.81
CA GLY A 492 9.45 -48.63 19.12
C GLY A 492 10.14 -49.47 18.05
N HIS A 493 9.63 -50.70 17.88
CA HIS A 493 9.95 -51.54 16.75
C HIS A 493 8.65 -52.06 16.13
N VAL A 494 8.31 -51.53 14.96
CA VAL A 494 7.14 -51.93 14.19
C VAL A 494 7.56 -52.84 13.04
N ARG A 495 6.94 -54.02 12.94
CA ARG A 495 7.17 -54.95 11.84
C ARG A 495 5.85 -55.42 11.25
N VAL A 496 5.74 -55.34 9.93
CA VAL A 496 4.66 -55.95 9.16
C VAL A 496 5.26 -57.07 8.31
N THR A 497 4.64 -58.25 8.30
CA THR A 497 5.07 -59.40 7.50
C THR A 497 4.26 -59.52 6.22
N ASP A 498 4.75 -60.32 5.26
CA ASP A 498 4.12 -60.50 3.94
C ASP A 498 2.69 -61.07 4.00
N ASP A 499 2.36 -61.81 5.06
CA ASP A 499 1.01 -62.33 5.35
C ASP A 499 0.11 -61.32 6.08
N HIS A 500 0.55 -60.06 6.18
CA HIS A 500 -0.13 -58.97 6.87
C HIS A 500 -0.31 -59.17 8.38
N SER A 501 0.47 -60.05 8.99
CA SER A 501 0.64 -60.03 10.44
C SER A 501 1.52 -58.83 10.82
N ALA A 502 1.27 -58.26 12.00
CA ALA A 502 2.06 -57.15 12.48
C ALA A 502 2.46 -57.34 13.93
N ASP A 503 3.56 -56.73 14.30
CA ASP A 503 4.10 -56.71 15.65
C ASP A 503 4.58 -55.29 15.95
N VAL A 504 3.91 -54.65 16.90
CA VAL A 504 4.26 -53.33 17.43
C VAL A 504 4.73 -53.54 18.84
N ARG A 505 6.00 -53.24 19.12
CA ARG A 505 6.57 -53.37 20.47
C ARG A 505 7.35 -52.14 20.88
N VAL A 506 7.30 -51.81 22.15
CA VAL A 506 8.17 -50.81 22.79
C VAL A 506 9.01 -51.53 23.84
N THR A 507 10.31 -51.27 23.85
CA THR A 507 11.26 -51.87 24.79
C THR A 507 11.85 -50.77 25.66
N ASN A 508 11.72 -50.87 26.98
CA ASN A 508 12.33 -49.87 27.87
C ASN A 508 12.64 -50.49 29.24
N ALA A 509 13.60 -49.90 29.97
CA ALA A 509 13.92 -50.31 31.34
C ALA A 509 13.02 -49.61 32.37
N ASP A 510 12.38 -48.49 32.01
CA ASP A 510 11.43 -47.79 32.87
C ASP A 510 10.03 -48.42 32.79
N ALA A 511 9.56 -48.91 33.94
CA ALA A 511 8.25 -49.53 34.07
C ALA A 511 7.09 -48.52 33.90
N GLU A 512 7.30 -47.22 34.18
CA GLU A 512 6.27 -46.19 34.00
C GLU A 512 5.99 -45.96 32.51
N ILE A 513 7.03 -45.90 31.67
CA ILE A 513 6.90 -45.80 30.21
C ILE A 513 6.10 -46.99 29.66
N LEU A 514 6.49 -48.21 30.07
CA LEU A 514 5.82 -49.43 29.61
C LEU A 514 4.36 -49.50 30.10
N THR A 515 4.06 -48.96 31.29
CA THR A 515 2.69 -48.86 31.80
C THR A 515 1.85 -47.89 30.97
N ASP A 516 2.39 -46.72 30.60
CA ASP A 516 1.68 -45.74 29.74
C ASP A 516 1.44 -46.30 28.31
N VAL A 517 2.37 -47.12 27.79
CA VAL A 517 2.18 -47.87 26.53
C VAL A 517 1.07 -48.92 26.66
N ALA A 518 1.08 -49.70 27.75
CA ALA A 518 0.04 -50.70 28.03
C ALA A 518 -1.35 -50.06 28.17
N ASP A 519 -1.46 -48.96 28.93
CA ASP A 519 -2.68 -48.18 29.08
C ASP A 519 -3.17 -47.62 27.73
N THR A 520 -2.25 -47.25 26.83
CA THR A 520 -2.59 -46.83 25.47
C THR A 520 -3.18 -47.99 24.68
N PHE A 521 -2.60 -49.18 24.74
CA PHE A 521 -3.16 -50.37 24.08
C PHE A 521 -4.55 -50.71 24.63
N ASP A 522 -4.78 -50.62 25.94
CA ASP A 522 -6.11 -50.79 26.54
C ASP A 522 -7.12 -49.77 26.00
N ARG A 523 -6.74 -48.49 25.90
CA ARG A 523 -7.60 -47.42 25.34
C ARG A 523 -7.91 -47.61 23.87
N LEU A 524 -6.96 -48.13 23.10
CA LEU A 524 -7.12 -48.46 21.68
C LEU A 524 -7.93 -49.76 21.48
N GLY A 525 -8.36 -50.43 22.56
CA GLY A 525 -9.11 -51.68 22.52
C GLY A 525 -8.25 -52.88 22.11
N LEU A 526 -6.93 -52.81 22.23
CA LEU A 526 -5.99 -53.80 21.73
C LEU A 526 -5.55 -54.79 22.80
N ASN A 527 -5.40 -56.05 22.41
CA ASN A 527 -4.70 -57.02 23.23
C ASN A 527 -3.19 -56.78 23.17
N TYR A 528 -2.51 -56.90 24.31
CA TYR A 528 -1.07 -56.84 24.40
C TYR A 528 -0.51 -57.90 25.36
N THR A 529 0.79 -58.12 25.26
CA THR A 529 1.55 -58.99 26.17
C THR A 529 2.75 -58.23 26.70
N THR A 530 3.07 -58.44 27.98
CA THR A 530 4.27 -57.92 28.64
C THR A 530 5.27 -59.06 28.79
N GLU A 531 6.50 -58.86 28.32
CA GLU A 531 7.62 -59.79 28.50
C GLU A 531 8.68 -59.12 29.39
N ASP A 532 8.99 -59.76 30.52
CA ASP A 532 10.02 -59.26 31.44
C ASP A 532 11.42 -59.45 30.85
N GLY A 533 12.31 -58.50 31.14
CA GLY A 533 13.73 -58.59 30.80
C GLY A 533 14.40 -59.85 31.37
N ARG A 534 15.39 -60.40 30.65
CA ARG A 534 16.21 -61.54 31.13
C ARG A 534 17.25 -61.03 32.14
N GLU A 535 17.82 -61.91 32.97
CA GLU A 535 18.84 -61.53 33.99
C GLU A 535 20.03 -60.71 33.44
N GLU A 536 20.34 -60.81 32.14
CA GLU A 536 21.42 -60.07 31.46
C GLU A 536 20.97 -58.74 30.79
N HIS A 537 19.66 -58.51 30.63
CA HIS A 537 19.08 -57.31 30.00
C HIS A 537 17.85 -56.83 30.78
N SER A 538 17.99 -55.71 31.50
CA SER A 538 16.98 -55.15 32.39
C SER A 538 15.76 -54.52 31.70
N ALA A 539 15.73 -54.46 30.37
CA ALA A 539 14.64 -53.86 29.62
C ALA A 539 13.50 -54.87 29.40
N SER A 540 12.28 -54.46 29.73
CA SER A 540 11.05 -55.23 29.48
C SER A 540 10.39 -54.76 28.19
N ILE A 541 9.47 -55.57 27.66
CA ILE A 541 8.81 -55.33 26.38
C ILE A 541 7.30 -55.33 26.58
N VAL A 542 6.63 -54.33 26.01
CA VAL A 542 5.16 -54.36 25.82
C VAL A 542 4.89 -54.43 24.32
N ARG A 543 4.11 -55.42 23.89
CA ARG A 543 3.81 -55.63 22.47
C ARG A 543 2.35 -55.92 22.18
N SER A 544 1.89 -55.47 21.01
CA SER A 544 0.60 -55.82 20.42
C SER A 544 0.77 -56.34 19.00
N SER A 545 0.07 -57.42 18.65
CA SER A 545 0.13 -58.02 17.31
C SER A 545 -1.01 -57.54 16.38
N SER A 546 -1.36 -56.25 16.47
CA SER A 546 -2.47 -55.66 15.72
C SER A 546 -2.01 -55.15 14.35
N SER A 547 -2.54 -55.75 13.27
CA SER A 547 -2.32 -55.27 11.90
C SER A 547 -2.97 -53.92 11.63
N GLU A 548 -4.09 -53.62 12.30
CA GLU A 548 -4.74 -52.31 12.20
C GLU A 548 -3.88 -51.22 12.86
N LEU A 549 -3.27 -51.49 14.01
CA LEU A 549 -2.36 -50.56 14.69
C LEU A 549 -1.12 -50.28 13.83
N ALA A 550 -0.49 -51.30 13.28
CA ALA A 550 0.68 -51.09 12.44
C ALA A 550 0.36 -50.30 11.17
N SER A 551 -0.80 -50.55 10.55
CA SER A 551 -1.27 -49.75 9.42
C SER A 551 -1.62 -48.32 9.81
N PHE A 552 -2.14 -48.09 11.02
CA PHE A 552 -2.37 -46.75 11.55
C PHE A 552 -1.05 -46.01 11.78
N LEU A 553 -0.04 -46.66 12.38
CA LEU A 553 1.28 -46.08 12.58
C LEU A 553 1.97 -45.74 11.24
N GLU A 554 1.85 -46.63 10.24
CA GLU A 554 2.31 -46.36 8.87
C GLU A 554 1.59 -45.15 8.24
N GLY A 555 0.30 -44.98 8.53
CA GLY A 555 -0.48 -43.82 8.09
C GLY A 555 -0.11 -42.52 8.82
N VAL A 556 0.26 -42.60 10.10
CA VAL A 556 0.75 -41.45 10.89
C VAL A 556 2.11 -40.99 10.36
N GLU A 557 3.05 -41.92 10.18
CA GLU A 557 4.37 -41.65 9.64
C GLU A 557 5.00 -42.94 9.10
N PRO A 558 5.17 -43.08 7.77
CA PRO A 558 5.80 -44.25 7.16
C PRO A 558 7.18 -44.59 7.71
N ALA A 559 7.97 -43.57 8.09
CA ALA A 559 9.31 -43.76 8.65
C ALA A 559 9.31 -44.59 9.94
N ILE A 560 8.19 -44.69 10.67
CA ILE A 560 8.07 -45.56 11.87
C ILE A 560 8.37 -47.03 11.55
N LEU A 561 8.13 -47.47 10.31
CA LEU A 561 8.42 -48.84 9.86
C LEU A 561 9.85 -49.00 9.30
N GLU A 562 10.59 -47.90 9.18
CA GLU A 562 11.94 -47.86 8.63
C GLU A 562 13.02 -47.96 9.72
N ARG A 563 14.29 -47.74 9.37
CA ARG A 563 15.41 -47.85 10.31
C ARG A 563 15.53 -46.58 11.16
N SER A 564 16.27 -46.66 12.26
CA SER A 564 16.52 -45.52 13.16
C SER A 564 17.17 -44.29 12.48
N ALA A 565 17.85 -44.48 11.34
CA ALA A 565 18.44 -43.40 10.56
C ALA A 565 17.41 -42.62 9.72
N ASP A 566 16.24 -43.21 9.47
CA ASP A 566 15.20 -42.67 8.58
C ASP A 566 14.00 -42.11 9.39
N GLN A 567 13.96 -42.36 10.71
CA GLN A 567 12.92 -41.85 11.61
C GLN A 567 12.77 -40.33 11.52
N ARG A 568 11.56 -39.81 11.73
CA ARG A 568 11.28 -38.37 11.80
C ARG A 568 10.08 -38.09 12.69
N VAL A 569 9.89 -36.82 13.06
CA VAL A 569 8.68 -36.38 13.76
C VAL A 569 7.52 -36.35 12.74
N PRO A 570 6.35 -36.95 13.04
CA PRO A 570 5.20 -36.88 12.15
C PRO A 570 4.73 -35.44 11.91
N ASP A 571 4.38 -35.10 10.67
CA ASP A 571 3.90 -33.76 10.28
C ASP A 571 2.65 -33.33 11.06
N ASP A 572 1.75 -34.28 11.35
CA ASP A 572 0.56 -34.00 12.16
C ASP A 572 0.91 -33.58 13.59
N ILE A 573 2.01 -34.09 14.17
CA ILE A 573 2.50 -33.65 15.47
C ILE A 573 3.16 -32.27 15.38
N LEU A 574 3.91 -32.00 14.31
CA LEU A 574 4.49 -30.66 14.06
C LEU A 574 3.40 -29.58 13.97
N GLY A 575 2.25 -29.90 13.37
CA GLY A 575 1.12 -28.96 13.24
C GLY A 575 0.10 -28.98 14.39
N ALA A 576 0.26 -29.86 15.37
CA ALA A 576 -0.69 -29.97 16.48
C ALA A 576 -0.56 -28.84 17.50
N SER A 577 -1.50 -28.78 18.44
CA SER A 577 -1.47 -27.82 19.54
C SER A 577 -0.29 -28.06 20.48
N ALA A 578 0.08 -27.01 21.22
CA ALA A 578 1.20 -27.07 22.16
C ALA A 578 1.05 -28.20 23.20
N ASP A 579 -0.16 -28.59 23.57
CA ASP A 579 -0.39 -29.68 24.53
C ASP A 579 -0.07 -31.06 23.91
N ILE A 580 -0.39 -31.25 22.63
CA ILE A 580 -0.04 -32.45 21.85
C ILE A 580 1.47 -32.50 21.60
N GLN A 581 2.07 -31.39 21.17
CA GLN A 581 3.51 -31.26 20.96
C GLN A 581 4.31 -31.53 22.24
N ARG A 582 3.91 -30.95 23.38
CA ARG A 582 4.52 -31.21 24.70
C ARG A 582 4.40 -32.67 25.11
N ALA A 583 3.27 -33.31 24.82
CA ALA A 583 3.06 -34.69 25.15
C ALA A 583 3.98 -35.62 24.36
N PHE A 584 4.09 -35.41 23.04
CA PHE A 584 5.07 -36.12 22.21
C PHE A 584 6.50 -35.89 22.69
N LEU A 585 6.89 -34.61 22.89
CA LEU A 585 8.23 -34.25 23.36
C LEU A 585 8.57 -34.91 24.69
N ARG A 586 7.64 -34.89 25.64
CA ARG A 586 7.83 -35.52 26.95
C ARG A 586 8.11 -37.01 26.80
N ALA A 587 7.30 -37.74 26.03
CA ALA A 587 7.50 -39.17 25.83
C ALA A 587 8.83 -39.48 25.13
N TYR A 588 9.17 -38.71 24.10
CA TYR A 588 10.43 -38.86 23.38
C TYR A 588 11.64 -38.57 24.30
N VAL A 589 11.58 -37.49 25.08
CA VAL A 589 12.62 -37.10 26.04
C VAL A 589 12.74 -38.12 27.17
N ASP A 590 11.63 -38.54 27.78
CA ASP A 590 11.63 -39.53 28.87
C ASP A 590 12.25 -40.87 28.41
N ALA A 591 12.11 -41.23 27.13
CA ALA A 591 12.68 -42.44 26.56
C ALA A 591 14.16 -42.33 26.17
N GLU A 592 14.59 -41.24 25.52
CA GLU A 592 15.90 -41.13 24.85
C GLU A 592 16.94 -40.25 25.57
N THR A 593 16.53 -39.49 26.59
CA THR A 593 17.39 -38.42 27.12
C THR A 593 18.46 -38.92 28.06
N HIS A 594 19.67 -38.40 27.86
CA HIS A 594 20.76 -38.46 28.81
C HIS A 594 20.92 -37.14 29.56
N VAL A 595 20.89 -37.21 30.89
CA VAL A 595 21.05 -36.06 31.79
C VAL A 595 22.49 -35.99 32.29
N SER A 596 23.15 -34.86 32.06
CA SER A 596 24.49 -34.58 32.58
C SER A 596 24.44 -33.43 33.58
N ALA A 597 24.40 -33.77 34.88
CA ALA A 597 24.34 -32.78 35.96
C ALA A 597 25.59 -31.87 35.98
N ASP A 598 26.77 -32.44 35.73
CA ASP A 598 28.05 -31.69 35.73
C ASP A 598 28.13 -30.66 34.60
N GLN A 599 27.50 -30.96 33.46
CA GLN A 599 27.48 -30.07 32.29
C GLN A 599 26.22 -29.19 32.23
N ARG A 600 25.28 -29.37 33.16
CA ARG A 600 23.94 -28.74 33.13
C ARG A 600 23.30 -28.85 31.74
N GLU A 601 23.34 -30.05 31.16
CA GLU A 601 22.76 -30.32 29.83
C GLU A 601 21.83 -31.54 29.84
N LEU A 602 20.74 -31.43 29.08
CA LEU A 602 19.97 -32.57 28.60
C LEU A 602 20.39 -32.84 27.17
N SER A 603 20.65 -34.09 26.84
CA SER A 603 21.05 -34.46 25.48
C SER A 603 20.32 -35.69 24.97
N VAL A 604 19.91 -35.63 23.71
CA VAL A 604 19.30 -36.74 22.98
C VAL A 604 20.22 -37.07 21.81
N ALA A 605 20.41 -38.36 21.52
CA ALA A 605 21.22 -38.79 20.39
C ALA A 605 20.40 -39.67 19.45
N SER A 606 20.47 -39.40 18.15
CA SER A 606 19.79 -40.23 17.14
C SER A 606 20.68 -40.42 15.91
N MET A 607 20.45 -41.52 15.19
CA MET A 607 21.04 -41.73 13.86
C MET A 607 20.35 -40.87 12.81
N SER A 608 19.09 -40.50 13.03
CA SER A 608 18.34 -39.60 12.15
C SER A 608 18.59 -38.15 12.54
N ARG A 609 19.17 -37.39 11.60
CA ARG A 609 19.28 -35.93 11.73
C ARG A 609 17.91 -35.27 11.61
N GLU A 610 17.08 -35.77 10.70
CA GLU A 610 15.76 -35.24 10.42
C GLU A 610 14.82 -35.34 11.63
N LEU A 611 14.92 -36.44 12.40
CA LEU A 611 14.21 -36.56 13.68
C LEU A 611 14.63 -35.48 14.66
N LEU A 612 15.94 -35.24 14.83
CA LEU A 612 16.42 -34.22 15.76
C LEU A 612 16.07 -32.81 15.31
N GLU A 613 16.05 -32.54 14.00
CA GLU A 613 15.58 -31.26 13.45
C GLU A 613 14.10 -31.04 13.76
N GLY A 614 13.25 -32.05 13.59
CA GLY A 614 11.84 -31.98 13.98
C GLY A 614 11.65 -31.78 15.50
N VAL A 615 12.46 -32.46 16.32
CA VAL A 615 12.45 -32.28 17.79
C VAL A 615 12.94 -30.88 18.18
N GLU A 616 13.97 -30.33 17.53
CA GLU A 616 14.41 -28.94 17.72
C GLU A 616 13.30 -27.95 17.36
N SER A 617 12.56 -28.18 16.28
CA SER A 617 11.41 -27.35 15.89
C SER A 617 10.26 -27.42 16.89
N LEU A 618 9.93 -28.61 17.41
CA LEU A 618 8.95 -28.76 18.49
C LEU A 618 9.40 -28.10 19.80
N LEU A 619 10.67 -28.18 20.16
CA LEU A 619 11.21 -27.49 21.34
C LEU A 619 11.08 -25.98 21.17
N LEU A 620 11.39 -25.46 19.97
CA LEU A 620 11.26 -24.04 19.65
C LEU A 620 9.80 -23.55 19.70
N SER A 621 8.83 -24.36 19.27
CA SER A 621 7.40 -23.99 19.34
C SER A 621 6.94 -23.80 20.79
N VAL A 622 7.53 -24.55 21.74
CA VAL A 622 7.25 -24.41 23.19
C VAL A 622 8.22 -23.48 23.92
N GLY A 623 9.12 -22.80 23.20
CA GLY A 623 10.02 -21.78 23.73
C GLY A 623 11.32 -22.30 24.36
N VAL A 624 11.72 -23.52 24.03
CA VAL A 624 13.00 -24.12 24.47
C VAL A 624 13.98 -24.12 23.31
N SER A 625 15.18 -23.57 23.52
CA SER A 625 16.23 -23.62 22.50
C SER A 625 17.02 -24.92 22.59
N ALA A 626 17.40 -25.45 21.43
CA ALA A 626 18.27 -26.60 21.35
C ALA A 626 19.35 -26.38 20.27
N SER A 627 20.34 -27.26 20.28
CA SER A 627 21.42 -27.27 19.29
C SER A 627 21.74 -28.68 18.84
N ILE A 628 21.90 -28.88 17.54
CA ILE A 628 22.25 -30.19 16.96
C ILE A 628 23.74 -30.20 16.57
N THR A 629 24.45 -31.24 16.99
CA THR A 629 25.87 -31.45 16.70
C THR A 629 26.14 -32.86 16.17
N PRO A 630 26.95 -33.04 15.11
CA PRO A 630 27.35 -34.37 14.65
C PRO A 630 28.32 -35.04 15.63
N ARG A 631 28.31 -36.38 15.69
CA ARG A 631 29.21 -37.23 16.49
C ARG A 631 30.09 -38.09 15.59
N GLU A 632 31.22 -38.56 16.13
CA GLU A 632 32.21 -39.36 15.39
C GLU A 632 31.69 -40.70 14.87
N ASN A 633 30.67 -41.27 15.51
CA ASN A 633 30.04 -42.53 15.13
C ASN A 633 29.00 -42.38 14.00
N GLY A 634 28.87 -41.19 13.40
CA GLY A 634 27.90 -40.89 12.36
C GLY A 634 26.49 -40.57 12.86
N SER A 635 26.27 -40.55 14.19
CA SER A 635 25.02 -40.11 14.80
C SER A 635 25.05 -38.60 15.08
N TYR A 636 23.91 -38.06 15.47
CA TYR A 636 23.74 -36.66 15.85
C TYR A 636 23.39 -36.56 17.33
N ARG A 637 23.65 -35.41 17.95
CA ARG A 637 23.28 -35.08 19.32
C ARG A 637 22.57 -33.74 19.36
N LEU A 638 21.33 -33.76 19.84
CA LEU A 638 20.59 -32.57 20.24
C LEU A 638 20.93 -32.27 21.69
N ARG A 639 21.21 -31.00 22.01
CA ARG A 639 21.53 -30.53 23.37
C ARG A 639 20.63 -29.36 23.75
N ILE A 640 20.14 -29.41 24.99
CA ILE A 640 19.43 -28.33 25.68
C ILE A 640 20.31 -27.94 26.87
N GLY A 641 20.67 -26.66 27.01
CA GLY A 641 21.73 -26.22 27.94
C GLY A 641 21.46 -24.91 28.66
N GLY A 642 22.09 -24.75 29.84
CA GLY A 642 22.39 -23.49 30.52
C GLY A 642 21.24 -22.48 30.70
N ASP A 643 21.14 -21.53 29.76
CA ASP A 643 20.29 -20.33 29.85
C ASP A 643 18.79 -20.64 29.78
N ASP A 644 18.40 -21.83 29.29
CA ASP A 644 17.00 -22.28 29.24
C ASP A 644 16.54 -22.99 30.54
N PHE A 645 17.45 -23.25 31.49
CA PHE A 645 17.12 -23.85 32.80
C PHE A 645 16.95 -22.83 33.94
N ASP A 646 17.20 -21.54 33.68
CA ASP A 646 17.22 -20.46 34.68
C ASP A 646 15.89 -19.68 34.77
#